data_AF-A0A7S0WZN4-F1
#
_entry.id   AF-A0A7S0WZN4-F1
#
_cell.length_a   1.000
_cell.length_b   1.000
_cell.length_c   1.000
_cell.angle_alpha   90.00
_cell.angle_beta   90.00
_cell.angle_gamma   90.00
#
_symmetry.space_group_name_H-M   'P 1'
#
loop_
_entity.id
_entity.type
_entity.pdbx_description
1 polymer ?
#
loop_
_entity_poly.entity_id
_entity_poly.type
_entity_poly.pdbx_seq_one_letter_code
_entity_poly.pdbx_strand_id
1 'polypeptide(L)'
;MLLPCTSQRGVAGWRNYVPPKAFAVQAVQRGRISHGQRARLSSRRLETRAILLKSPERASITSVDGASTSQSVDLVKEEILVPSHFTWTGEGTTVEVWGSWNGWGKAVKMHCSGPGQPHRAIIPIPVGGHEYKFRVDGAWRISVKESTVNSNEGHLNNFRVVHPTLAFEIPAPDAQSVWVVGDWDNWQYMLPLAKDPSTGMWRGATHLRPGQYCWQYVLDGRVVHDPDTESGLYPGRGLVNMAWSVDQLLFRIFYCTGWEDTHLMFRRGTPGSPPSGPFTRMRMVSASSRGNELGRWFTGVVVPSGEEGETLEFYLTNGKSGADLKEDRPSRSASGAGASGQPGGGAGDKHAGGPVYTLPRAGSFKLSWGSIRPFPRGAEPRFMLVSDIDGTMIGEHGDPAQYASSRRFRDYWESGPALAGSILVFNTGRSLGQVKELLRTQPDVAQPDAMIVAVGTKVFINLEEVGRGKTTGSGWVEDMEWTNSLDVGWNLATVRRHARRLIDQHGGSGALSVLDDGSEHQHRFSFSADVSIVGDVVKHMSESCARDGLEVRLIASGNGSHRYVDCVPMSAGKEKALQYLRAKYELPEHYVVAAGDSGNDILMLEGDHPAIVVGNAQAELLGWLTRQPQGGKVVLADAFYADGILEGLARHGLY
;
A
#
# COMPACT_ATOMS: atom_id res chain seq x y z
N MET A 1 -9.50 24.33 -59.43
CA MET A 1 -9.06 23.86 -60.76
C MET A 1 -8.59 22.41 -60.65
N LEU A 2 -8.35 21.79 -61.80
CA LEU A 2 -8.01 20.38 -62.07
C LEU A 2 -7.04 19.66 -61.11
N LEU A 3 -7.25 18.34 -61.00
CA LEU A 3 -6.33 17.27 -60.54
C LEU A 3 -5.25 16.97 -61.64
N PRO A 4 -4.38 15.92 -61.61
CA PRO A 4 -4.16 14.83 -60.62
C PRO A 4 -2.66 14.47 -60.35
N CYS A 5 -2.44 13.26 -59.78
CA CYS A 5 -1.35 12.29 -60.09
C CYS A 5 -0.16 12.04 -59.12
N THR A 6 -0.19 10.86 -58.47
CA THR A 6 0.82 9.75 -58.45
C THR A 6 2.28 9.96 -58.00
N SER A 7 2.99 8.99 -57.38
CA SER A 7 2.63 7.69 -56.76
C SER A 7 3.83 7.03 -56.02
N GLN A 8 3.54 5.94 -55.27
CA GLN A 8 4.44 4.85 -54.82
C GLN A 8 5.57 5.08 -53.77
N ARG A 9 5.43 4.32 -52.67
CA ARG A 9 6.43 3.51 -51.92
C ARG A 9 7.90 3.96 -51.82
N GLY A 10 8.36 4.16 -50.58
CA GLY A 10 9.76 4.04 -50.13
C GLY A 10 9.83 3.57 -48.67
N VAL A 11 10.85 2.83 -48.27
CA VAL A 11 10.99 2.21 -46.92
C VAL A 11 12.37 2.53 -46.31
N ALA A 12 12.44 2.53 -44.98
CA ALA A 12 13.62 2.67 -44.11
C ALA A 12 14.20 4.10 -43.94
N GLY A 13 14.89 4.32 -42.81
CA GLY A 13 15.65 5.56 -42.55
C GLY A 13 15.42 6.27 -41.21
N TRP A 14 15.46 5.58 -40.06
CA TRP A 14 15.59 6.28 -38.77
C TRP A 14 16.99 6.88 -38.61
N ARG A 15 17.11 8.21 -38.47
CA ARG A 15 18.07 8.88 -37.55
C ARG A 15 17.90 10.40 -37.46
N ASN A 16 18.13 10.90 -36.25
CA ASN A 16 18.60 12.24 -35.87
C ASN A 16 17.79 13.47 -36.35
N TYR A 17 17.03 14.06 -35.43
CA TYR A 17 16.71 15.48 -35.45
C TYR A 17 16.97 16.10 -34.07
N VAL A 18 17.47 17.34 -34.01
CA VAL A 18 17.85 18.04 -32.76
C VAL A 18 17.05 19.35 -32.66
N PRO A 19 16.29 19.57 -31.57
CA PRO A 19 15.55 20.81 -31.37
C PRO A 19 16.49 21.96 -30.90
N PRO A 20 16.34 23.20 -31.41
CA PRO A 20 17.15 24.34 -31.01
C PRO A 20 16.67 24.99 -29.69
N LYS A 21 17.54 25.82 -29.10
CA LYS A 21 17.33 26.52 -27.82
C LYS A 21 16.31 27.66 -27.94
N ALA A 22 15.43 27.80 -26.95
CA ALA A 22 14.60 29.00 -26.77
C ALA A 22 15.37 30.12 -26.02
N PHE A 23 15.05 31.37 -26.33
CA PHE A 23 15.65 32.57 -25.73
C PHE A 23 14.91 33.03 -24.46
N ALA A 24 15.58 33.87 -23.66
CA ALA A 24 15.00 34.52 -22.49
C ALA A 24 14.94 36.07 -22.65
N VAL A 25 13.78 36.65 -22.33
CA VAL A 25 13.54 38.09 -22.13
C VAL A 25 12.54 38.17 -20.96
N GLN A 26 12.93 38.54 -19.73
CA GLN A 26 13.32 39.87 -19.20
C GLN A 26 12.10 40.80 -18.98
N ALA A 27 12.00 41.36 -17.76
CA ALA A 27 10.80 42.04 -17.26
C ALA A 27 11.04 43.51 -16.87
N VAL A 28 9.98 44.32 -16.95
CA VAL A 28 9.90 45.76 -16.62
C VAL A 28 8.54 45.96 -15.93
N GLN A 29 8.46 46.29 -14.63
CA GLN A 29 8.42 47.64 -14.03
C GLN A 29 7.28 48.53 -14.60
N ARG A 30 6.53 49.33 -13.83
CA ARG A 30 6.65 49.79 -12.41
C ARG A 30 5.29 50.32 -11.92
N GLY A 31 5.02 50.34 -10.61
CA GLY A 31 3.89 51.08 -10.02
C GLY A 31 3.97 51.14 -8.49
N ARG A 32 4.09 52.34 -7.90
CA ARG A 32 4.15 52.57 -6.44
C ARG A 32 3.00 53.47 -5.98
N ILE A 33 2.35 53.11 -4.88
CA ILE A 33 1.87 54.04 -3.84
C ILE A 33 2.35 53.49 -2.48
N SER A 34 2.32 54.30 -1.41
CA SER A 34 3.26 54.22 -0.28
C SER A 34 2.68 53.94 1.12
N HIS A 35 3.51 53.26 1.91
CA HIS A 35 3.62 53.29 3.39
C HIS A 35 2.62 52.50 4.25
N GLY A 36 3.13 51.42 4.90
CA GLY A 36 2.38 50.55 5.82
C GLY A 36 3.18 49.42 6.52
N GLN A 37 4.40 49.68 7.02
CA GLN A 37 5.25 48.84 7.92
C GLN A 37 5.84 47.45 7.44
N ARG A 38 7.10 47.18 7.86
CA ARG A 38 7.85 45.87 7.99
C ARG A 38 8.08 45.03 6.70
N ALA A 39 9.11 44.17 6.51
CA ALA A 39 10.47 43.96 7.08
C ALA A 39 11.39 43.21 6.03
N ARG A 40 12.64 42.76 6.33
CA ARG A 40 13.69 42.29 5.35
C ARG A 40 14.49 41.02 5.79
N LEU A 41 15.17 40.31 4.84
CA LEU A 41 16.50 39.61 4.97
C LEU A 41 17.10 39.12 3.59
N SER A 42 18.17 38.28 3.52
CA SER A 42 19.21 38.19 2.42
C SER A 42 19.68 36.78 1.93
N SER A 43 20.41 36.64 0.78
CA SER A 43 21.11 35.37 0.32
C SER A 43 22.24 35.47 -0.80
N ARG A 44 23.18 34.47 -0.93
CA ARG A 44 24.20 34.13 -2.00
C ARG A 44 24.95 32.77 -1.74
N ARG A 45 25.79 32.15 -2.65
CA ARG A 45 25.98 30.65 -2.90
C ARG A 45 27.42 30.01 -3.00
N LEU A 46 27.64 28.69 -2.67
CA LEU A 46 28.79 27.78 -3.07
C LEU A 46 28.42 26.23 -3.09
N GLU A 47 29.36 25.30 -3.43
CA GLU A 47 29.28 23.87 -3.95
C GLU A 47 29.81 22.62 -3.09
N THR A 48 29.56 21.33 -3.41
CA THR A 48 28.35 20.48 -3.33
C THR A 48 28.70 18.92 -3.35
N ARG A 49 28.01 18.02 -2.59
CA ARG A 49 28.29 16.56 -2.31
C ARG A 49 27.29 15.86 -1.32
N ALA A 50 26.58 14.77 -1.66
CA ALA A 50 25.60 14.06 -0.78
C ALA A 50 26.12 12.86 0.07
N ILE A 51 25.36 12.46 1.12
CA ILE A 51 25.68 11.31 2.02
C ILE A 51 24.41 10.59 2.51
N LEU A 52 24.42 9.25 2.41
CA LEU A 52 23.42 8.34 2.99
C LEU A 52 23.69 8.16 4.50
N LEU A 53 22.70 8.37 5.37
CA LEU A 53 22.95 8.39 6.82
C LEU A 53 23.35 7.02 7.36
N LYS A 54 24.44 7.02 8.14
CA LYS A 54 24.72 5.95 9.09
C LYS A 54 23.77 6.03 10.28
N SER A 55 23.43 4.87 10.84
CA SER A 55 22.99 4.73 12.23
C SER A 55 23.98 5.42 13.20
N PRO A 56 23.53 5.83 14.40
CA PRO A 56 24.46 6.33 15.42
C PRO A 56 25.44 5.24 15.87
N GLU A 57 26.69 5.32 15.43
CA GLU A 57 27.78 4.45 15.90
C GLU A 57 28.21 4.83 17.33
N ARG A 58 28.60 3.83 18.14
CA ARG A 58 29.55 4.05 19.23
C ARG A 58 30.94 3.54 18.84
N ALA A 59 31.81 4.50 18.49
CA ALA A 59 33.27 4.44 18.35
C ALA A 59 33.93 3.07 18.03
N SER A 60 34.48 2.96 16.82
CA SER A 60 35.22 1.79 16.30
C SER A 60 36.71 1.73 16.73
N ILE A 61 37.33 0.56 16.53
CA ILE A 61 38.77 0.31 16.67
C ILE A 61 39.27 -0.44 15.42
N THR A 62 40.50 -0.16 14.96
CA THR A 62 41.13 -0.82 13.81
C THR A 62 42.59 -1.19 14.08
N SER A 63 43.03 -2.39 13.69
CA SER A 63 44.41 -2.62 13.20
C SER A 63 44.65 -4.01 12.55
N VAL A 64 45.04 -4.00 11.26
CA VAL A 64 45.80 -5.01 10.46
C VAL A 64 45.19 -6.39 10.12
N ASP A 65 45.55 -6.88 8.93
CA ASP A 65 45.15 -8.12 8.23
C ASP A 65 45.84 -9.42 8.71
N GLY A 66 45.35 -10.60 8.25
CA GLY A 66 46.01 -11.89 8.57
C GLY A 66 45.57 -13.22 7.90
N ALA A 67 44.33 -13.34 7.36
CA ALA A 67 43.75 -14.55 6.70
C ALA A 67 43.55 -15.81 7.62
N SER A 68 42.65 -16.77 7.35
CA SER A 68 41.73 -17.01 6.20
C SER A 68 40.34 -17.58 6.57
N THR A 69 39.26 -17.01 6.00
CA THR A 69 37.93 -17.55 5.54
C THR A 69 37.30 -18.84 6.15
N SER A 70 35.97 -19.02 6.35
CA SER A 70 34.69 -18.30 5.98
C SER A 70 33.44 -19.13 6.46
N GLN A 71 32.12 -18.77 6.49
CA GLN A 71 31.24 -17.57 6.49
C GLN A 71 29.75 -18.01 6.80
N SER A 72 28.78 -17.09 7.00
CA SER A 72 27.33 -17.34 7.32
C SER A 72 26.38 -16.19 6.83
N VAL A 73 25.03 -16.23 7.02
CA VAL A 73 23.99 -15.35 6.33
C VAL A 73 22.64 -15.10 7.11
N ASP A 74 21.97 -13.91 7.01
CA ASP A 74 20.77 -13.43 7.81
C ASP A 74 19.86 -12.26 7.19
N LEU A 75 18.54 -12.03 7.56
CA LEU A 75 17.61 -10.94 7.01
C LEU A 75 16.19 -10.64 7.70
N VAL A 76 15.63 -9.38 7.78
CA VAL A 76 14.24 -8.95 8.33
C VAL A 76 13.75 -7.42 8.27
N LYS A 77 12.43 -7.00 8.54
CA LYS A 77 11.80 -5.58 8.76
C LYS A 77 10.33 -5.37 9.44
N GLU A 78 9.85 -4.12 9.84
CA GLU A 78 8.47 -3.47 10.19
C GLU A 78 8.53 -1.88 10.43
N GLU A 79 7.46 -1.17 10.89
CA GLU A 79 7.33 0.30 11.22
C GLU A 79 7.49 0.62 12.75
N ILE A 80 7.66 1.90 13.16
CA ILE A 80 8.39 2.25 14.41
C ILE A 80 7.97 3.55 15.15
N LEU A 81 8.30 3.59 16.45
CA LEU A 81 8.40 4.79 17.29
C LEU A 81 9.84 4.96 17.82
N VAL A 82 10.37 6.19 17.91
CA VAL A 82 11.73 6.47 18.41
C VAL A 82 11.70 7.41 19.64
N PRO A 83 12.30 7.00 20.79
CA PRO A 83 12.46 7.85 21.97
C PRO A 83 13.27 9.12 21.68
N SER A 84 12.57 10.26 21.59
CA SER A 84 13.16 11.54 21.18
C SER A 84 13.30 12.50 22.36
N HIS A 85 14.50 13.07 22.50
CA HIS A 85 14.84 13.95 23.63
C HIS A 85 14.47 15.41 23.35
N PHE A 86 13.58 15.98 24.15
CA PHE A 86 13.21 17.39 24.13
C PHE A 86 13.81 18.10 25.34
N THR A 87 14.43 19.26 25.12
CA THR A 87 15.07 20.05 26.18
C THR A 87 14.72 21.53 26.01
N TRP A 88 14.25 22.16 27.09
CA TRP A 88 14.11 23.60 27.21
C TRP A 88 15.26 24.14 28.08
N THR A 89 15.99 25.13 27.58
CA THR A 89 17.13 25.75 28.29
C THR A 89 16.93 27.25 28.54
N GLY A 90 15.69 27.73 28.48
CA GLY A 90 15.33 29.09 28.89
C GLY A 90 14.83 29.11 30.33
N GLU A 91 14.63 30.31 30.87
CA GLU A 91 13.96 30.49 32.16
C GLU A 91 12.50 30.00 32.12
N GLY A 92 11.97 29.68 33.30
CA GLY A 92 10.61 29.18 33.52
C GLY A 92 10.53 28.29 34.75
N THR A 93 9.37 28.21 35.39
CA THR A 93 9.12 27.34 36.56
C THR A 93 8.36 26.08 36.16
N THR A 94 7.39 26.24 35.25
CA THR A 94 6.59 25.15 34.67
C THR A 94 6.78 25.15 33.16
N VAL A 95 7.14 23.99 32.61
CA VAL A 95 7.43 23.81 31.18
C VAL A 95 6.72 22.57 30.67
N GLU A 96 6.05 22.73 29.54
CA GLU A 96 5.38 21.68 28.79
C GLU A 96 5.83 21.70 27.33
N VAL A 97 5.79 20.56 26.65
CA VAL A 97 6.00 20.45 25.20
C VAL A 97 4.79 19.79 24.54
N TRP A 98 4.43 20.30 23.37
CA TRP A 98 3.27 19.92 22.57
C TRP A 98 3.74 19.70 21.11
N GLY A 99 3.13 18.81 20.34
CA GLY A 99 3.54 18.59 18.94
C GLY A 99 2.63 17.70 18.10
N SER A 100 2.93 17.63 16.80
CA SER A 100 2.08 16.96 15.80
C SER A 100 1.99 15.44 15.98
N TRP A 101 2.96 14.81 16.66
CA TRP A 101 2.97 13.38 16.97
C TRP A 101 1.75 12.90 17.80
N ASN A 102 1.01 13.81 18.43
CA ASN A 102 -0.28 13.52 19.06
C ASN A 102 -1.40 14.47 18.60
N GLY A 103 -1.28 15.00 17.37
CA GLY A 103 -2.22 15.97 16.80
C GLY A 103 -2.33 17.27 17.60
N TRP A 104 -1.28 17.64 18.36
CA TRP A 104 -1.30 18.71 19.36
C TRP A 104 -2.34 18.54 20.48
N GLY A 105 -2.94 17.37 20.65
CA GLY A 105 -4.06 17.15 21.57
C GLY A 105 -3.68 17.13 23.05
N LYS A 106 -2.39 16.94 23.40
CA LYS A 106 -1.96 16.80 24.80
C LYS A 106 -0.52 17.26 25.06
N ALA A 107 -0.36 18.04 26.13
CA ALA A 107 0.92 18.42 26.73
C ALA A 107 1.71 17.23 27.29
N VAL A 108 3.04 17.26 27.14
CA VAL A 108 3.99 16.51 27.98
C VAL A 108 4.70 17.49 28.90
N LYS A 109 4.50 17.35 30.22
CA LYS A 109 5.20 18.16 31.23
C LYS A 109 6.67 17.76 31.30
N MET A 110 7.56 18.75 31.38
CA MET A 110 9.01 18.55 31.33
C MET A 110 9.64 18.69 32.72
N HIS A 111 10.41 17.67 33.12
CA HIS A 111 11.05 17.59 34.43
C HIS A 111 12.30 18.48 34.49
N CYS A 112 12.54 19.13 35.63
CA CYS A 112 13.76 19.88 35.91
C CYS A 112 14.42 19.37 37.18
N SER A 113 15.75 19.17 37.14
CA SER A 113 16.51 18.56 38.25
C SER A 113 16.97 19.55 39.32
N GLY A 114 16.62 20.83 39.21
CA GLY A 114 16.93 21.86 40.22
C GLY A 114 16.91 23.28 39.64
N PRO A 115 16.90 24.33 40.48
CA PRO A 115 16.91 25.72 40.01
C PRO A 115 18.06 26.01 39.03
N GLY A 116 17.75 26.63 37.89
CA GLY A 116 18.72 26.93 36.84
C GLY A 116 19.14 25.75 35.95
N GLN A 117 18.62 24.54 36.18
CA GLN A 117 18.85 23.39 35.29
C GLN A 117 17.85 23.38 34.12
N PRO A 118 18.19 22.76 32.98
CA PRO A 118 17.28 22.69 31.83
C PRO A 118 16.13 21.69 32.07
N HIS A 119 14.92 22.07 31.64
CA HIS A 119 13.77 21.16 31.67
C HIS A 119 13.87 20.15 30.53
N ARG A 120 13.57 18.87 30.79
CA ARG A 120 13.73 17.76 29.85
C ARG A 120 12.50 16.85 29.81
N ALA A 121 12.26 16.26 28.64
CA ALA A 121 11.36 15.13 28.43
C ALA A 121 11.95 14.19 27.38
N ILE A 122 11.68 12.89 27.49
CA ILE A 122 11.92 11.91 26.44
C ILE A 122 10.54 11.44 26.00
N ILE A 123 10.24 11.54 24.71
CA ILE A 123 8.93 11.24 24.15
C ILE A 123 9.12 10.22 23.03
N PRO A 124 8.60 8.99 23.15
CA PRO A 124 8.48 8.09 22.01
C PRO A 124 7.51 8.73 21.01
N ILE A 125 8.01 9.04 19.83
CA ILE A 125 7.24 9.66 18.75
C ILE A 125 7.44 8.88 17.44
N PRO A 126 6.46 8.87 16.52
CA PRO A 126 6.59 8.15 15.26
C PRO A 126 7.81 8.61 14.45
N VAL A 127 8.26 7.76 13.54
CA VAL A 127 9.21 8.17 12.51
C VAL A 127 8.52 9.07 11.49
N GLY A 128 9.25 10.04 10.93
CA GLY A 128 8.67 11.11 10.13
C GLY A 128 9.08 12.53 10.56
N GLY A 129 8.52 13.53 9.88
CA GLY A 129 8.68 14.94 10.24
C GLY A 129 7.60 15.41 11.22
N HIS A 130 7.98 16.05 12.32
CA HIS A 130 7.06 16.54 13.35
C HIS A 130 7.26 18.02 13.70
N GLU A 131 6.16 18.76 13.78
CA GLU A 131 6.13 20.10 14.38
C GLU A 131 5.95 20.02 15.89
N TYR A 132 6.51 20.97 16.64
CA TYR A 132 6.34 21.07 18.09
C TYR A 132 6.55 22.49 18.65
N LYS A 133 6.11 22.71 19.89
CA LYS A 133 6.20 23.99 20.59
C LYS A 133 6.24 23.78 22.11
N PHE A 134 6.85 24.73 22.83
CA PHE A 134 6.85 24.72 24.29
C PHE A 134 5.79 25.65 24.86
N ARG A 135 5.27 25.32 26.03
CA ARG A 135 4.44 26.20 26.86
C ARG A 135 5.15 26.38 28.19
N VAL A 136 5.55 27.62 28.49
CA VAL A 136 6.38 27.99 29.64
C VAL A 136 5.59 28.99 30.48
N ASP A 137 5.29 28.61 31.72
CA ASP A 137 4.46 29.38 32.66
C ASP A 137 3.18 29.94 32.01
N GLY A 138 2.50 29.07 31.26
CA GLY A 138 1.27 29.37 30.52
C GLY A 138 1.44 29.98 29.13
N ALA A 139 2.60 30.55 28.80
CA ALA A 139 2.87 31.25 27.54
C ALA A 139 3.57 30.36 26.48
N TRP A 140 3.18 30.47 25.21
CA TRP A 140 3.79 29.71 24.11
C TRP A 140 5.18 30.24 23.74
N ARG A 141 6.15 29.33 23.55
CA ARG A 141 7.56 29.61 23.23
C ARG A 141 8.09 28.60 22.19
N ILE A 142 9.08 29.01 21.41
CA ILE A 142 9.90 28.12 20.57
C ILE A 142 11.33 28.07 21.11
N SER A 143 12.02 26.94 20.91
CA SER A 143 13.46 26.86 21.10
C SER A 143 14.16 27.57 19.94
N VAL A 144 15.04 28.50 20.26
CA VAL A 144 15.90 29.20 19.28
C VAL A 144 17.14 28.38 18.86
N LYS A 145 17.28 27.16 19.37
CA LYS A 145 18.40 26.23 19.10
C LYS A 145 18.00 25.06 18.18
N GLU A 146 16.75 25.05 17.74
CA GLU A 146 16.12 23.94 17.01
C GLU A 146 15.50 24.50 15.73
N SER A 147 15.42 23.69 14.67
CA SER A 147 14.79 24.09 13.41
C SER A 147 13.35 24.54 13.60
N THR A 148 12.86 25.40 12.71
CA THR A 148 11.50 25.97 12.76
C THR A 148 10.81 25.93 11.41
N VAL A 149 9.48 25.81 11.44
CA VAL A 149 8.60 25.91 10.27
C VAL A 149 7.41 26.81 10.62
N ASN A 150 6.81 27.46 9.62
CA ASN A 150 5.49 28.06 9.79
C ASN A 150 4.44 27.02 9.40
N SER A 151 3.50 26.72 10.29
CA SER A 151 2.35 25.88 9.95
C SER A 151 1.48 26.55 8.87
N ASN A 152 0.60 25.77 8.25
CA ASN A 152 -0.37 26.26 7.25
C ASN A 152 -1.31 27.37 7.80
N GLU A 153 -1.45 27.47 9.13
CA GLU A 153 -2.21 28.51 9.83
C GLU A 153 -1.38 29.78 10.13
N GLY A 154 -0.12 29.83 9.67
CA GLY A 154 0.80 30.94 9.89
C GLY A 154 1.44 30.96 11.29
N HIS A 155 1.46 29.82 12.00
CA HIS A 155 2.07 29.73 13.33
C HIS A 155 3.52 29.22 13.26
N LEU A 156 4.48 30.04 13.68
CA LEU A 156 5.89 29.64 13.78
C LEU A 156 6.08 28.62 14.91
N ASN A 157 6.43 27.39 14.54
CA ASN A 157 6.66 26.23 15.42
C ASN A 157 8.10 25.74 15.25
N ASN A 158 8.59 24.91 16.18
CA ASN A 158 9.79 24.11 15.94
C ASN A 158 9.45 22.90 15.05
N PHE A 159 10.44 22.37 14.34
CA PHE A 159 10.30 21.19 13.49
C PHE A 159 11.47 20.22 13.70
N ARG A 160 11.20 18.92 13.65
CA ARG A 160 12.20 17.85 13.83
C ARG A 160 11.84 16.64 12.98
N VAL A 161 12.82 16.12 12.25
CA VAL A 161 12.72 14.79 11.62
C VAL A 161 13.17 13.73 12.63
N VAL A 162 12.37 12.67 12.74
CA VAL A 162 12.55 11.54 13.63
C VAL A 162 12.87 10.33 12.77
N HIS A 163 13.97 9.65 13.10
CA HIS A 163 14.53 8.54 12.33
C HIS A 163 14.63 8.84 10.82
N PRO A 164 15.47 9.82 10.42
CA PRO A 164 15.71 10.11 9.02
C PRO A 164 16.32 8.90 8.31
N THR A 165 15.70 8.50 7.21
CA THR A 165 16.11 7.35 6.38
C THR A 165 16.94 7.78 5.16
N LEU A 166 16.95 9.07 4.83
CA LEU A 166 17.77 9.66 3.77
C LEU A 166 18.32 11.02 4.23
N ALA A 167 19.54 11.36 3.81
CA ALA A 167 20.09 12.70 3.98
C ALA A 167 20.68 13.26 2.71
N PHE A 168 20.81 14.57 2.77
CA PHE A 168 21.33 15.43 1.74
C PHE A 168 22.40 16.27 2.42
N GLU A 169 23.65 15.84 2.30
CA GLU A 169 24.76 16.77 2.42
C GLU A 169 24.93 17.51 1.10
N ILE A 170 25.48 18.72 1.16
CA ILE A 170 25.96 19.49 0.00
C ILE A 170 26.76 20.74 0.48
N PRO A 171 28.09 20.86 0.30
CA PRO A 171 28.81 22.03 0.82
C PRO A 171 28.54 23.36 0.08
N ALA A 172 28.80 24.50 0.72
CA ALA A 172 30.14 25.12 0.81
C ALA A 172 30.12 26.62 1.25
N PRO A 173 31.32 27.22 1.45
CA PRO A 173 31.52 28.49 2.18
C PRO A 173 30.72 29.74 1.79
N ASP A 174 30.52 30.11 0.53
CA ASP A 174 29.88 31.41 0.20
C ASP A 174 28.33 31.40 0.32
N ALA A 175 27.74 30.23 0.62
CA ALA A 175 26.30 30.00 0.58
C ALA A 175 25.49 30.62 1.74
N GLN A 176 24.19 30.87 1.51
CA GLN A 176 23.22 31.44 2.45
C GLN A 176 21.80 30.84 2.30
N SER A 177 21.44 30.21 1.17
CA SER A 177 20.24 29.36 1.08
C SER A 177 20.47 28.13 0.21
N VAL A 178 20.10 26.97 0.76
CA VAL A 178 20.24 25.66 0.13
C VAL A 178 19.04 24.80 0.49
N TRP A 179 18.43 24.22 -0.54
CA TRP A 179 17.20 23.46 -0.44
C TRP A 179 17.30 22.17 -1.27
N VAL A 180 16.49 21.19 -0.90
CA VAL A 180 16.27 19.96 -1.65
C VAL A 180 14.80 19.85 -2.02
N VAL A 181 14.53 19.47 -3.27
CA VAL A 181 13.19 19.14 -3.80
C VAL A 181 13.26 17.78 -4.49
N GLY A 182 12.27 16.93 -4.30
CA GLY A 182 12.27 15.57 -4.85
C GLY A 182 10.88 15.03 -5.15
N ASP A 183 10.84 13.86 -5.77
CA ASP A 183 9.60 13.26 -6.26
C ASP A 183 8.67 12.68 -5.18
N TRP A 184 9.17 12.47 -3.95
CA TRP A 184 8.40 12.00 -2.78
C TRP A 184 7.15 12.82 -2.46
N ASP A 185 7.08 14.09 -2.88
CA ASP A 185 5.89 14.95 -2.79
C ASP A 185 5.54 15.64 -4.12
N ASN A 186 6.00 15.08 -5.24
CA ASN A 186 5.92 15.71 -6.57
C ASN A 186 6.59 17.09 -6.64
N TRP A 187 7.76 17.22 -6.01
CA TRP A 187 8.69 18.35 -6.15
C TRP A 187 8.16 19.70 -5.63
N GLN A 188 7.32 19.70 -4.60
CA GLN A 188 6.63 20.91 -4.10
C GLN A 188 7.30 21.50 -2.84
N TYR A 189 7.68 20.64 -1.90
CA TYR A 189 8.30 20.98 -0.64
C TYR A 189 9.81 21.16 -0.79
N MET A 190 10.26 22.38 -0.49
CA MET A 190 11.69 22.69 -0.37
C MET A 190 12.15 22.37 1.05
N LEU A 191 12.85 21.25 1.23
CA LEU A 191 13.52 20.92 2.48
C LEU A 191 14.75 21.83 2.66
N PRO A 192 14.81 22.71 3.68
CA PRO A 192 16.00 23.49 3.96
C PRO A 192 17.13 22.60 4.46
N LEU A 193 18.34 22.84 3.96
CA LEU A 193 19.55 22.32 4.60
C LEU A 193 20.10 23.39 5.57
N ALA A 194 20.90 22.97 6.55
CA ALA A 194 21.59 23.84 7.50
C ALA A 194 23.09 23.89 7.19
N LYS A 195 23.69 25.09 7.25
CA LYS A 195 25.10 25.33 6.97
C LYS A 195 25.99 25.19 8.21
N ASP A 196 27.04 24.40 8.10
CA ASP A 196 28.27 24.49 8.87
C ASP A 196 29.10 25.69 8.35
N PRO A 197 29.29 26.78 9.10
CA PRO A 197 30.04 27.93 8.62
C PRO A 197 31.55 27.71 8.49
N SER A 198 32.09 26.62 9.07
CA SER A 198 33.54 26.37 9.17
C SER A 198 34.10 25.60 7.98
N THR A 199 33.42 24.53 7.57
CA THR A 199 33.68 23.81 6.31
C THR A 199 32.87 24.39 5.14
N GLY A 200 31.87 25.22 5.45
CA GLY A 200 30.82 25.65 4.53
C GLY A 200 29.73 24.59 4.28
N MET A 201 29.86 23.38 4.83
CA MET A 201 29.02 22.23 4.49
C MET A 201 27.53 22.45 4.77
N TRP A 202 26.62 22.22 3.82
CA TRP A 202 25.19 22.11 4.14
C TRP A 202 24.80 20.67 4.39
N ARG A 203 23.89 20.47 5.35
CA ARG A 203 23.38 19.16 5.73
C ARG A 203 21.90 19.27 6.06
N GLY A 204 21.12 18.28 5.65
CA GLY A 204 19.73 18.11 6.07
C GLY A 204 19.29 16.68 5.81
N ALA A 205 18.18 16.28 6.42
CA ALA A 205 17.73 14.89 6.38
C ALA A 205 16.21 14.81 6.41
N THR A 206 15.68 13.68 5.94
CA THR A 206 14.25 13.40 5.88
C THR A 206 13.99 11.92 6.20
N HIS A 207 12.75 11.62 6.57
CA HIS A 207 12.24 10.25 6.64
C HIS A 207 11.28 10.05 5.46
N LEU A 208 11.57 9.07 4.61
CA LEU A 208 10.73 8.65 3.49
C LEU A 208 10.30 7.19 3.69
N ARG A 209 9.17 6.80 3.10
CA ARG A 209 8.73 5.39 3.09
C ARG A 209 9.72 4.50 2.33
N PRO A 210 9.59 3.16 2.40
CA PRO A 210 10.37 2.26 1.55
C PRO A 210 10.13 2.54 0.06
N GLY A 211 11.20 2.78 -0.71
CA GLY A 211 11.10 3.11 -2.14
C GLY A 211 12.36 3.79 -2.69
N GLN A 212 12.42 3.95 -4.02
CA GLN A 212 13.41 4.78 -4.71
C GLN A 212 12.86 6.19 -4.91
N TYR A 213 13.71 7.19 -4.74
CA TYR A 213 13.35 8.61 -4.85
C TYR A 213 14.40 9.40 -5.62
N CYS A 214 13.93 10.37 -6.39
CA CYS A 214 14.75 11.29 -7.16
C CYS A 214 14.68 12.71 -6.58
N TRP A 215 15.79 13.45 -6.60
CA TRP A 215 15.81 14.85 -6.14
C TRP A 215 16.78 15.75 -6.92
N GLN A 216 16.60 17.04 -6.74
CA GLN A 216 17.48 18.10 -7.23
C GLN A 216 17.75 19.09 -6.09
N TYR A 217 18.95 19.66 -6.11
CA TYR A 217 19.36 20.65 -5.14
C TYR A 217 19.15 22.05 -5.70
N VAL A 218 18.44 22.90 -4.95
CA VAL A 218 18.18 24.29 -5.30
C VAL A 218 18.93 25.16 -4.30
N LEU A 219 20.05 25.75 -4.71
CA LEU A 219 20.76 26.72 -3.86
C LEU A 219 20.61 28.10 -4.52
N ASP A 220 20.19 29.09 -3.73
CA ASP A 220 19.80 30.44 -4.18
C ASP A 220 18.93 30.46 -5.46
N GLY A 221 17.88 29.64 -5.45
CA GLY A 221 16.90 29.58 -6.54
C GLY A 221 17.39 28.92 -7.83
N ARG A 222 18.59 28.32 -7.84
CA ARG A 222 19.13 27.61 -9.02
C ARG A 222 19.31 26.12 -8.74
N VAL A 223 18.56 25.31 -9.49
CA VAL A 223 18.79 23.86 -9.62
C VAL A 223 20.26 23.61 -10.00
N VAL A 224 20.89 22.67 -9.30
CA VAL A 224 22.18 22.06 -9.66
C VAL A 224 22.10 20.54 -9.47
N HIS A 225 22.98 19.87 -10.20
CA HIS A 225 23.27 18.45 -10.05
C HIS A 225 24.50 18.29 -9.15
N ASP A 226 24.53 17.25 -8.31
CA ASP A 226 25.73 16.87 -7.56
C ASP A 226 26.48 15.76 -8.30
N PRO A 227 27.67 16.02 -8.88
CA PRO A 227 28.38 15.03 -9.69
C PRO A 227 28.87 13.82 -8.88
N ASP A 228 28.95 13.93 -7.55
CA ASP A 228 29.34 12.84 -6.65
C ASP A 228 28.17 11.91 -6.25
N THR A 229 26.93 12.21 -6.69
CA THR A 229 25.72 11.43 -6.36
C THR A 229 25.19 10.63 -7.57
N GLU A 230 24.67 9.42 -7.32
CA GLU A 230 24.02 8.57 -8.32
C GLU A 230 22.83 9.29 -8.98
N SER A 231 22.69 9.16 -10.29
CA SER A 231 21.81 10.02 -11.09
C SER A 231 21.24 9.37 -12.34
N GLY A 232 20.10 9.89 -12.79
CA GLY A 232 19.36 9.39 -13.95
C GLY A 232 18.52 10.47 -14.63
N LEU A 233 17.89 10.13 -15.75
CA LEU A 233 17.06 11.05 -16.52
C LEU A 233 15.59 10.98 -16.09
N TYR A 234 15.06 12.10 -15.60
CA TYR A 234 13.68 12.26 -15.16
C TYR A 234 12.86 13.04 -16.21
N PRO A 235 11.70 12.54 -16.66
CA PRO A 235 10.85 13.23 -17.64
C PRO A 235 10.55 14.68 -17.24
N GLY A 236 10.77 15.61 -18.16
CA GLY A 236 10.52 17.05 -17.95
C GLY A 236 11.51 17.78 -17.01
N ARG A 237 12.35 17.08 -16.24
CA ARG A 237 13.33 17.69 -15.31
C ARG A 237 14.81 17.47 -15.68
N GLY A 238 15.10 16.55 -16.59
CA GLY A 238 16.47 16.27 -17.05
C GLY A 238 17.22 15.38 -16.08
N LEU A 239 18.52 15.64 -15.84
CA LEU A 239 19.33 14.86 -14.91
C LEU A 239 18.93 15.17 -13.45
N VAL A 240 18.69 14.12 -12.66
CA VAL A 240 18.32 14.18 -11.25
C VAL A 240 19.21 13.22 -10.45
N ASN A 241 19.42 13.53 -9.16
CA ASN A 241 20.06 12.63 -8.20
C ASN A 241 19.04 11.58 -7.73
N MET A 242 19.45 10.39 -7.29
CA MET A 242 18.53 9.35 -6.79
C MET A 242 19.12 8.42 -5.71
N ALA A 243 18.27 7.83 -4.87
CA ALA A 243 18.62 6.85 -3.82
C ALA A 243 17.38 6.10 -3.30
N TRP A 244 17.58 5.15 -2.38
CA TRP A 244 16.53 4.34 -1.74
C TRP A 244 16.38 4.63 -0.23
N SER A 245 15.20 4.33 0.32
CA SER A 245 14.82 4.48 1.74
C SER A 245 14.18 3.19 2.30
N VAL A 246 14.22 2.95 3.63
CA VAL A 246 13.61 1.79 4.35
C VAL A 246 13.56 2.02 5.88
N ASP A 247 12.72 1.30 6.66
CA ASP A 247 12.75 1.42 8.14
C ASP A 247 12.49 0.15 9.02
N GLN A 248 12.62 0.22 10.37
CA GLN A 248 13.08 -0.86 11.30
C GLN A 248 12.23 -2.14 11.59
N LEU A 249 11.91 -2.50 12.87
CA LEU A 249 11.85 -3.92 13.34
C LEU A 249 11.12 -4.22 14.70
N LEU A 250 10.21 -5.22 14.77
CA LEU A 250 9.94 -6.06 16.00
C LEU A 250 10.01 -7.54 15.61
N PHE A 251 10.33 -8.49 16.50
CA PHE A 251 10.29 -9.92 16.17
C PHE A 251 8.83 -10.41 16.02
N ARG A 252 8.36 -10.64 14.78
CA ARG A 252 7.12 -11.40 14.50
C ARG A 252 7.52 -12.78 13.99
N ILE A 253 6.93 -13.83 14.56
CA ILE A 253 7.13 -15.21 14.14
C ILE A 253 5.79 -15.77 13.69
N PHE A 254 5.65 -16.05 12.39
CA PHE A 254 4.46 -16.68 11.81
C PHE A 254 4.68 -18.19 11.65
N TYR A 255 3.76 -19.01 12.15
CA TYR A 255 3.80 -20.47 12.04
C TYR A 255 2.40 -21.02 11.71
N CYS A 256 2.31 -22.04 10.85
CA CYS A 256 1.03 -22.69 10.53
C CYS A 256 0.99 -24.09 11.14
N THR A 257 -0.04 -24.38 11.93
CA THR A 257 -0.18 -25.67 12.61
C THR A 257 -1.62 -25.94 13.05
N GLY A 258 -1.93 -27.22 13.28
CA GLY A 258 -3.23 -27.71 13.74
C GLY A 258 -3.37 -27.66 15.26
N TRP A 259 -2.33 -27.25 15.99
CA TRP A 259 -2.36 -27.17 17.44
C TRP A 259 -3.37 -26.11 17.93
N GLU A 260 -4.32 -26.52 18.75
CA GLU A 260 -5.31 -25.62 19.37
C GLU A 260 -4.67 -24.62 20.36
N ASP A 261 -3.50 -24.95 20.91
CA ASP A 261 -2.83 -24.19 21.97
C ASP A 261 -1.33 -23.92 21.68
N THR A 262 -1.07 -23.17 20.61
CA THR A 262 0.30 -22.87 20.13
C THR A 262 1.04 -21.88 21.04
N HIS A 263 2.24 -22.27 21.48
CA HIS A 263 3.10 -21.47 22.35
C HIS A 263 4.47 -21.18 21.74
N LEU A 264 4.88 -19.92 21.85
CA LEU A 264 6.22 -19.42 21.60
C LEU A 264 7.00 -19.44 22.92
N MET A 265 8.06 -20.25 22.97
CA MET A 265 9.01 -20.26 24.08
C MET A 265 10.25 -19.51 23.62
N PHE A 266 10.52 -18.31 24.16
CA PHE A 266 11.58 -17.42 23.66
C PHE A 266 12.54 -16.94 24.76
N ARG A 267 13.78 -16.60 24.38
CA ARG A 267 14.73 -15.84 25.22
C ARG A 267 15.53 -14.88 24.36
N ARG A 268 15.96 -13.77 24.97
CA ARG A 268 16.82 -12.77 24.32
C ARG A 268 18.29 -13.16 24.47
N GLY A 269 19.11 -12.82 23.49
CA GLY A 269 20.55 -12.99 23.52
C GLY A 269 21.25 -11.76 22.95
N THR A 270 22.53 -11.60 23.29
CA THR A 270 23.40 -10.55 22.75
C THR A 270 24.36 -11.13 21.71
N PRO A 271 24.82 -10.35 20.71
CA PRO A 271 25.77 -10.81 19.71
C PRO A 271 27.02 -11.47 20.31
N GLY A 272 27.39 -12.64 19.79
CA GLY A 272 28.59 -13.37 20.19
C GLY A 272 28.59 -13.98 21.60
N SER A 273 27.54 -13.79 22.41
CA SER A 273 27.41 -14.40 23.74
C SER A 273 26.59 -15.71 23.68
N PRO A 274 27.00 -16.77 24.39
CA PRO A 274 26.16 -17.96 24.51
C PRO A 274 24.86 -17.60 25.27
N PRO A 275 23.67 -17.90 24.72
CA PRO A 275 22.40 -17.39 25.25
C PRO A 275 22.08 -17.98 26.63
N SER A 276 22.21 -17.14 27.67
CA SER A 276 22.09 -17.51 29.08
C SER A 276 20.75 -17.08 29.67
N GLY A 277 19.91 -18.05 30.04
CA GLY A 277 18.67 -17.79 30.77
C GLY A 277 17.52 -18.74 30.41
N PRO A 278 16.45 -18.77 31.22
CA PRO A 278 15.27 -19.58 30.97
C PRO A 278 14.42 -19.01 29.82
N PHE A 279 13.74 -19.89 29.09
CA PHE A 279 12.77 -19.49 28.07
C PHE A 279 11.48 -18.93 28.71
N THR A 280 11.09 -17.74 28.26
CA THR A 280 9.80 -17.11 28.57
C THR A 280 8.70 -17.72 27.70
N ARG A 281 7.57 -18.07 28.32
CA ARG A 281 6.39 -18.62 27.63
C ARG A 281 5.45 -17.50 27.18
N MET A 282 5.14 -17.47 25.89
CA MET A 282 4.10 -16.64 25.28
C MET A 282 3.11 -17.52 24.53
N ARG A 283 1.81 -17.28 24.68
CA ARG A 283 0.79 -17.91 23.82
C ARG A 283 0.75 -17.16 22.49
N MET A 284 0.86 -17.87 21.37
CA MET A 284 0.71 -17.23 20.06
C MET A 284 -0.77 -16.97 19.78
N VAL A 285 -1.07 -15.86 19.11
CA VAL A 285 -2.45 -15.52 18.72
C VAL A 285 -2.75 -16.01 17.31
N SER A 286 -4.00 -16.39 17.03
CA SER A 286 -4.39 -16.76 15.66
C SER A 286 -4.24 -15.53 14.75
N ALA A 287 -3.48 -15.68 13.67
CA ALA A 287 -3.52 -14.72 12.58
C ALA A 287 -4.85 -14.87 11.83
N SER A 288 -5.41 -13.76 11.34
CA SER A 288 -6.71 -13.71 10.65
C SER A 288 -6.64 -14.22 9.19
N SER A 289 -6.10 -15.43 8.98
CA SER A 289 -5.83 -16.05 7.68
C SER A 289 -6.61 -17.38 7.52
N ARG A 290 -6.77 -17.89 6.29
CA ARG A 290 -7.47 -19.18 6.06
C ARG A 290 -6.75 -20.35 6.71
N GLY A 291 -5.41 -20.28 6.76
CA GLY A 291 -4.55 -21.42 7.13
C GLY A 291 -4.14 -22.22 5.90
N ASN A 292 -3.71 -23.46 6.10
CA ASN A 292 -3.48 -24.42 5.02
C ASN A 292 -3.71 -25.86 5.53
N GLU A 293 -3.30 -26.87 4.77
CA GLU A 293 -3.43 -28.30 5.15
C GLU A 293 -2.84 -28.64 6.53
N LEU A 294 -1.85 -27.87 7.02
CA LEU A 294 -1.26 -28.07 8.34
C LEU A 294 -2.14 -27.54 9.48
N GLY A 295 -3.09 -26.63 9.22
CA GLY A 295 -3.94 -25.99 10.22
C GLY A 295 -4.04 -24.47 10.04
N ARG A 296 -4.02 -23.70 11.15
CA ARG A 296 -4.17 -22.24 11.14
C ARG A 296 -2.82 -21.53 11.29
N TRP A 297 -2.72 -20.33 10.71
CA TRP A 297 -1.59 -19.43 10.99
C TRP A 297 -1.73 -18.83 12.38
N PHE A 298 -0.65 -18.90 13.16
CA PHE A 298 -0.45 -18.22 14.43
C PHE A 298 0.68 -17.20 14.28
N THR A 299 0.61 -16.11 15.05
CA THR A 299 1.69 -15.13 15.17
C THR A 299 2.08 -14.92 16.64
N GLY A 300 3.38 -14.84 16.88
CA GLY A 300 3.98 -14.46 18.17
C GLY A 300 4.82 -13.21 17.97
N VAL A 301 4.63 -12.21 18.82
CA VAL A 301 5.26 -10.88 18.67
C VAL A 301 6.10 -10.58 19.91
N VAL A 302 7.41 -10.58 19.75
CA VAL A 302 8.34 -10.17 20.81
C VAL A 302 8.86 -8.78 20.49
N VAL A 303 8.49 -7.82 21.34
CA VAL A 303 9.07 -6.48 21.34
C VAL A 303 10.54 -6.58 21.78
N PRO A 304 11.50 -5.99 21.07
CA PRO A 304 12.90 -5.92 21.51
C PRO A 304 13.04 -5.30 22.92
N SER A 305 14.04 -5.71 23.71
CA SER A 305 14.47 -4.97 24.91
C SER A 305 15.07 -3.61 24.54
N GLY A 306 15.54 -3.45 23.30
CA GLY A 306 16.22 -2.24 22.82
C GLY A 306 17.74 -2.32 22.93
N GLU A 307 18.29 -3.50 23.20
CA GLU A 307 19.72 -3.77 23.14
C GLU A 307 20.19 -3.82 21.67
N GLU A 308 21.33 -3.19 21.38
CA GLU A 308 21.86 -3.12 20.02
C GLU A 308 22.33 -4.51 19.56
N GLY A 309 21.75 -4.99 18.45
CA GLY A 309 22.01 -6.34 17.94
C GLY A 309 21.32 -7.47 18.73
N GLU A 310 20.31 -7.17 19.55
CA GLU A 310 19.49 -8.19 20.23
C GLU A 310 19.09 -9.33 19.28
N THR A 311 19.41 -10.55 19.69
CA THR A 311 18.97 -11.79 19.05
C THR A 311 17.83 -12.42 19.84
N LEU A 312 16.97 -13.19 19.16
CA LEU A 312 15.89 -13.93 19.80
C LEU A 312 16.04 -15.41 19.52
N GLU A 313 16.36 -16.19 20.55
CA GLU A 313 16.21 -17.64 20.47
C GLU A 313 14.78 -18.04 20.80
N PHE A 314 14.22 -18.99 20.07
CA PHE A 314 12.92 -19.55 20.39
C PHE A 314 12.73 -21.00 19.92
N TYR A 315 11.76 -21.67 20.52
CA TYR A 315 11.14 -22.89 19.99
C TYR A 315 9.61 -22.81 20.14
N LEU A 316 8.89 -23.67 19.44
CA LEU A 316 7.42 -23.75 19.50
C LEU A 316 6.97 -25.06 20.15
N THR A 317 5.86 -25.02 20.89
CA THR A 317 5.25 -26.20 21.52
C THR A 317 3.73 -26.05 21.67
N ASN A 318 3.04 -27.17 21.79
CA ASN A 318 1.63 -27.27 22.20
C ASN A 318 1.46 -27.84 23.62
N GLY A 319 2.53 -27.83 24.43
CA GLY A 319 2.57 -28.41 25.76
C GLY A 319 2.90 -29.91 25.80
N LYS A 320 2.95 -30.61 24.66
CA LYS A 320 3.43 -32.00 24.56
C LYS A 320 4.95 -32.07 24.39
N SER A 321 5.52 -33.27 24.54
CA SER A 321 6.96 -33.50 24.51
C SER A 321 7.52 -33.56 23.08
N GLY A 322 8.80 -33.22 22.92
CA GLY A 322 9.47 -33.14 21.62
C GLY A 322 9.56 -34.46 20.83
N ALA A 323 9.25 -35.61 21.43
CA ALA A 323 9.13 -36.88 20.72
C ALA A 323 7.84 -36.98 19.89
N ASP A 324 6.80 -36.26 20.32
CA ASP A 324 5.42 -36.32 19.81
C ASP A 324 5.16 -35.31 18.69
N LEU A 325 6.02 -34.28 18.56
CA LEU A 325 5.92 -33.20 17.55
C LEU A 325 6.26 -33.64 16.11
N LYS A 326 6.05 -34.92 15.77
CA LYS A 326 6.36 -35.50 14.45
C LYS A 326 5.29 -35.22 13.39
N GLU A 327 4.08 -34.86 13.81
CA GLU A 327 2.91 -34.73 12.93
C GLU A 327 2.98 -33.49 12.02
N ASP A 328 3.61 -32.39 12.45
CA ASP A 328 3.79 -31.13 11.70
C ASP A 328 4.78 -31.22 10.51
N ARG A 329 5.12 -32.41 10.03
CA ARG A 329 6.04 -32.63 8.90
C ARG A 329 5.49 -33.70 7.95
N PRO A 330 4.74 -33.31 6.89
CA PRO A 330 4.35 -34.22 5.82
C PRO A 330 5.54 -35.02 5.28
N SER A 331 5.32 -36.31 5.07
CA SER A 331 6.38 -37.28 4.80
C SER A 331 7.02 -37.09 3.42
N ARG A 332 8.36 -37.05 3.39
CA ARG A 332 9.13 -36.93 2.15
C ARG A 332 8.88 -38.11 1.20
N SER A 333 8.35 -37.81 0.03
CA SER A 333 8.54 -38.60 -1.20
C SER A 333 8.95 -37.65 -2.35
N ALA A 334 9.49 -38.20 -3.44
CA ALA A 334 9.89 -37.49 -4.67
C ALA A 334 10.90 -36.32 -4.54
N SER A 335 12.18 -36.67 -4.56
CA SER A 335 13.27 -35.99 -5.30
C SER A 335 13.14 -34.50 -5.70
N GLY A 336 13.92 -33.64 -5.05
CA GLY A 336 14.31 -32.31 -5.53
C GLY A 336 15.52 -31.79 -4.74
N ALA A 337 16.62 -31.43 -5.40
CA ALA A 337 17.88 -31.09 -4.75
C ALA A 337 18.14 -29.57 -4.73
N GLY A 338 18.41 -29.01 -3.54
CA GLY A 338 18.82 -27.60 -3.39
C GLY A 338 18.75 -27.10 -1.94
N ALA A 339 19.88 -26.55 -1.45
CA ALA A 339 20.09 -25.90 -0.16
C ALA A 339 19.80 -26.71 1.13
N SER A 340 20.80 -26.75 2.03
CA SER A 340 20.77 -27.53 3.27
C SER A 340 20.90 -26.66 4.52
N GLY A 341 19.89 -26.68 5.38
CA GLY A 341 20.01 -26.30 6.79
C GLY A 341 19.77 -27.54 7.65
N GLN A 342 20.82 -28.10 8.26
CA GLN A 342 20.67 -29.12 9.32
C GLN A 342 20.61 -28.44 10.70
N PRO A 343 19.88 -29.03 11.67
CA PRO A 343 19.90 -28.53 13.05
C PRO A 343 21.31 -28.69 13.65
N GLY A 344 21.76 -27.68 14.40
CA GLY A 344 23.08 -27.67 15.03
C GLY A 344 23.24 -28.82 16.04
N GLY A 345 24.16 -29.74 15.76
CA GLY A 345 24.46 -30.90 16.60
C GLY A 345 25.28 -30.57 17.86
N GLY A 346 24.80 -29.64 18.70
CA GLY A 346 25.42 -29.33 19.99
C GLY A 346 25.01 -30.35 21.06
N ALA A 347 25.98 -30.91 21.79
CA ALA A 347 25.73 -31.80 22.93
C ALA A 347 25.40 -31.00 24.21
N GLY A 348 24.27 -30.29 24.19
CA GLY A 348 23.76 -29.50 25.32
C GLY A 348 22.25 -29.32 25.23
N ASP A 349 21.58 -29.42 26.38
CA ASP A 349 20.14 -29.23 26.60
C ASP A 349 19.17 -29.87 25.57
N LYS A 350 18.73 -31.10 25.86
CA LYS A 350 17.53 -31.71 25.26
C LYS A 350 16.26 -31.09 25.87
N HIS A 351 15.99 -29.82 25.58
CA HIS A 351 14.72 -29.20 25.92
C HIS A 351 13.56 -29.96 25.25
N ALA A 352 12.44 -30.08 25.96
CA ALA A 352 11.36 -31.02 25.61
C ALA A 352 10.44 -30.56 24.46
N GLY A 353 10.93 -29.79 23.47
CA GLY A 353 10.09 -29.15 22.47
C GLY A 353 10.79 -28.78 21.15
N GLY A 354 11.21 -29.78 20.37
CA GLY A 354 11.68 -29.56 18.99
C GLY A 354 13.03 -28.84 18.86
N PRO A 355 13.37 -28.32 17.66
CA PRO A 355 14.57 -27.52 17.45
C PRO A 355 14.39 -26.09 17.95
N VAL A 356 15.46 -25.52 18.52
CA VAL A 356 15.58 -24.08 18.80
C VAL A 356 16.03 -23.37 17.52
N TYR A 357 15.45 -22.20 17.25
CA TYR A 357 15.81 -21.28 16.18
C TYR A 357 16.38 -20.00 16.79
N THR A 358 17.42 -19.44 16.17
CA THR A 358 17.98 -18.14 16.55
C THR A 358 17.58 -17.12 15.48
N LEU A 359 17.09 -15.95 15.91
CA LEU A 359 16.80 -14.82 15.05
C LEU A 359 17.89 -13.75 15.25
N PRO A 360 18.59 -13.33 14.19
CA PRO A 360 19.81 -12.51 14.27
C PRO A 360 19.55 -11.05 14.62
N ARG A 361 18.31 -10.59 14.42
CA ARG A 361 17.80 -9.25 14.70
C ARG A 361 16.27 -9.30 14.63
N ALA A 362 15.61 -8.27 15.15
CA ALA A 362 14.16 -8.14 15.12
C ALA A 362 13.60 -8.06 13.69
N GLY A 363 12.30 -8.35 13.50
CA GLY A 363 11.52 -8.20 12.27
C GLY A 363 10.56 -9.38 12.02
N SER A 364 9.80 -9.35 10.92
CA SER A 364 8.89 -10.45 10.55
C SER A 364 9.60 -11.65 9.89
N PHE A 365 9.37 -12.83 10.44
CA PHE A 365 9.84 -14.13 9.95
C PHE A 365 8.69 -15.13 9.78
N LYS A 366 8.81 -16.03 8.80
CA LYS A 366 7.90 -17.15 8.56
C LYS A 366 8.63 -18.46 8.86
N LEU A 367 8.15 -19.25 9.83
CA LEU A 367 8.56 -20.62 10.05
C LEU A 367 7.67 -21.56 9.23
N SER A 368 8.26 -22.41 8.41
CA SER A 368 7.54 -23.41 7.60
C SER A 368 8.46 -24.58 7.30
N TRP A 369 7.96 -25.81 7.34
CA TRP A 369 8.74 -27.03 7.02
C TRP A 369 10.02 -27.20 7.87
N GLY A 370 10.01 -26.69 9.11
CA GLY A 370 11.19 -26.67 9.98
C GLY A 370 12.29 -25.68 9.57
N SER A 371 12.03 -24.80 8.60
CA SER A 371 12.94 -23.73 8.15
C SER A 371 12.33 -22.37 8.48
N ILE A 372 13.11 -21.50 9.13
CA ILE A 372 12.73 -20.10 9.30
C ILE A 372 13.26 -19.26 8.13
N ARG A 373 12.46 -18.30 7.67
CA ARG A 373 12.82 -17.38 6.58
C ARG A 373 12.39 -15.94 6.91
N PRO A 374 13.08 -14.93 6.37
CA PRO A 374 12.62 -13.54 6.40
C PRO A 374 11.25 -13.41 5.75
N PHE A 375 10.42 -12.50 6.25
CA PHE A 375 9.05 -12.31 5.76
C PHE A 375 8.57 -10.85 5.89
N PRO A 376 9.14 -9.90 5.13
CA PRO A 376 8.86 -8.46 5.26
C PRO A 376 7.36 -8.12 5.20
N ARG A 377 6.64 -8.74 4.25
CA ARG A 377 5.19 -8.53 4.06
C ARG A 377 4.32 -8.88 5.28
N GLY A 378 4.80 -9.75 6.19
CA GLY A 378 4.14 -9.99 7.48
C GLY A 378 4.30 -8.85 8.49
N ALA A 379 4.90 -7.74 8.09
CA ALA A 379 5.16 -6.52 8.84
C ALA A 379 4.53 -5.27 8.15
N GLU A 380 3.71 -5.49 7.13
CA GLU A 380 3.11 -4.42 6.33
C GLU A 380 1.58 -4.37 6.54
N PRO A 381 0.95 -3.20 6.40
CA PRO A 381 -0.48 -3.03 6.63
C PRO A 381 -1.36 -3.82 5.67
N ARG A 382 -2.51 -4.28 6.18
CA ARG A 382 -3.56 -4.99 5.45
C ARG A 382 -4.11 -4.15 4.30
N PHE A 383 -4.59 -4.80 3.25
CA PHE A 383 -5.30 -4.16 2.14
C PHE A 383 -6.61 -4.88 1.80
N MET A 384 -7.44 -4.24 0.97
CA MET A 384 -8.61 -4.85 0.33
C MET A 384 -8.35 -5.02 -1.16
N LEU A 385 -8.47 -6.24 -1.66
CA LEU A 385 -8.50 -6.54 -3.09
C LEU A 385 -9.95 -6.69 -3.54
N VAL A 386 -10.34 -5.95 -4.58
CA VAL A 386 -11.68 -5.99 -5.17
C VAL A 386 -11.56 -6.43 -6.63
N SER A 387 -11.98 -7.66 -6.92
CA SER A 387 -11.78 -8.31 -8.21
C SER A 387 -13.10 -8.60 -8.89
N ASP A 388 -13.21 -8.44 -10.22
CA ASP A 388 -14.23 -9.20 -10.96
C ASP A 388 -13.88 -10.71 -10.96
N ILE A 389 -14.85 -11.53 -11.33
CA ILE A 389 -14.72 -12.97 -11.43
C ILE A 389 -14.36 -13.39 -12.87
N ASP A 390 -15.15 -12.98 -13.85
CA ASP A 390 -15.29 -13.64 -15.15
C ASP A 390 -14.35 -13.08 -16.21
N GLY A 391 -13.21 -13.73 -16.42
CA GLY A 391 -12.09 -13.16 -17.20
C GLY A 391 -11.06 -12.45 -16.31
N THR A 392 -11.29 -12.39 -14.99
CA THR A 392 -10.37 -11.77 -14.03
C THR A 392 -9.92 -12.77 -12.95
N MET A 393 -10.77 -13.19 -12.01
CA MET A 393 -10.39 -14.21 -10.99
C MET A 393 -10.41 -15.64 -11.53
N ILE A 394 -11.22 -15.92 -12.55
CA ILE A 394 -11.27 -17.20 -13.28
C ILE A 394 -11.05 -16.96 -14.77
N GLY A 395 -10.47 -17.94 -15.47
CA GLY A 395 -10.33 -17.89 -16.93
C GLY A 395 -11.66 -18.05 -17.69
N GLU A 396 -11.59 -18.15 -19.01
CA GLU A 396 -12.77 -18.45 -19.84
C GLU A 396 -13.29 -19.89 -19.65
N HIS A 397 -14.60 -20.10 -19.81
CA HIS A 397 -15.23 -21.40 -19.65
C HIS A 397 -14.86 -22.38 -20.77
N GLY A 398 -14.24 -23.50 -20.41
CA GLY A 398 -13.94 -24.62 -21.31
C GLY A 398 -12.47 -25.03 -21.33
N ASP A 399 -11.56 -24.19 -20.83
CA ASP A 399 -10.14 -24.51 -20.68
C ASP A 399 -9.89 -25.32 -19.39
N PRO A 400 -9.27 -26.52 -19.45
CA PRO A 400 -8.81 -27.23 -18.24
C PRO A 400 -7.84 -26.43 -17.36
N ALA A 401 -7.17 -25.40 -17.90
CA ALA A 401 -6.34 -24.48 -17.14
C ALA A 401 -7.11 -23.28 -16.53
N GLN A 402 -8.44 -23.15 -16.75
CA GLN A 402 -9.30 -22.04 -16.28
C GLN A 402 -9.09 -21.65 -14.81
N TYR A 403 -8.79 -22.64 -13.95
CA TYR A 403 -8.61 -22.47 -12.51
C TYR A 403 -7.16 -22.67 -12.03
N ALA A 404 -6.20 -22.91 -12.92
CA ALA A 404 -4.81 -23.12 -12.52
C ALA A 404 -4.17 -21.83 -11.96
N SER A 405 -4.53 -20.68 -12.52
CA SER A 405 -4.21 -19.34 -12.00
C SER A 405 -4.99 -19.03 -10.72
N SER A 406 -6.31 -19.28 -10.71
CA SER A 406 -7.16 -19.13 -9.52
C SER A 406 -6.61 -19.91 -8.32
N ARG A 407 -6.14 -21.15 -8.55
CA ARG A 407 -5.48 -22.00 -7.55
C ARG A 407 -4.20 -21.35 -7.00
N ARG A 408 -3.34 -20.80 -7.86
CA ARG A 408 -2.12 -20.09 -7.43
C ARG A 408 -2.46 -18.85 -6.61
N PHE A 409 -3.46 -18.08 -7.05
CA PHE A 409 -3.95 -16.93 -6.30
C PHE A 409 -4.55 -17.33 -4.95
N ARG A 410 -5.37 -18.39 -4.90
CA ARG A 410 -5.89 -18.98 -3.65
C ARG A 410 -4.76 -19.41 -2.73
N ASP A 411 -3.78 -20.16 -3.23
CA ASP A 411 -2.69 -20.66 -2.40
C ASP A 411 -1.82 -19.51 -1.85
N TYR A 412 -1.63 -18.44 -2.62
CA TYR A 412 -1.04 -17.18 -2.14
C TYR A 412 -1.91 -16.49 -1.08
N TRP A 413 -3.19 -16.22 -1.41
CA TRP A 413 -4.11 -15.42 -0.61
C TRP A 413 -4.47 -16.07 0.73
N GLU A 414 -4.67 -17.38 0.69
CA GLU A 414 -5.28 -18.15 1.77
C GLU A 414 -4.22 -18.81 2.67
N SER A 415 -3.13 -19.34 2.08
CA SER A 415 -1.98 -19.88 2.83
C SER A 415 -0.92 -18.81 3.17
N GLY A 416 -1.18 -17.54 2.88
CA GLY A 416 -0.34 -16.40 3.21
C GLY A 416 -0.60 -15.83 4.62
N PRO A 417 0.39 -15.83 5.55
CA PRO A 417 0.28 -15.05 6.78
C PRO A 417 0.43 -13.54 6.55
N ALA A 418 0.97 -13.13 5.39
CA ALA A 418 1.10 -11.76 4.89
C ALA A 418 -0.24 -11.01 4.76
N LEU A 419 -1.32 -11.78 4.59
CA LEU A 419 -2.64 -11.29 4.21
C LEU A 419 -3.65 -11.53 5.35
N ALA A 420 -3.15 -11.79 6.56
CA ALA A 420 -3.95 -12.07 7.74
C ALA A 420 -4.83 -10.86 8.13
N GLY A 421 -6.08 -10.88 7.69
CA GLY A 421 -7.07 -9.81 7.82
C GLY A 421 -7.05 -8.80 6.66
N SER A 422 -6.41 -9.14 5.54
CA SER A 422 -6.67 -8.48 4.26
C SER A 422 -7.98 -9.01 3.67
N ILE A 423 -8.74 -8.13 3.02
CA ILE A 423 -10.12 -8.38 2.62
C ILE A 423 -10.16 -8.73 1.12
N LEU A 424 -10.73 -9.88 0.77
CA LEU A 424 -11.03 -10.21 -0.63
C LEU A 424 -12.51 -9.93 -0.91
N VAL A 425 -12.76 -9.09 -1.90
CA VAL A 425 -14.10 -8.77 -2.40
C VAL A 425 -14.22 -9.23 -3.85
N PHE A 426 -15.27 -9.97 -4.16
CA PHE A 426 -15.68 -10.20 -5.55
C PHE A 426 -16.71 -9.14 -5.97
N ASN A 427 -16.56 -8.56 -7.16
CA ASN A 427 -17.34 -7.42 -7.62
C ASN A 427 -17.84 -7.64 -9.05
N THR A 428 -19.00 -8.30 -9.17
CA THR A 428 -19.42 -9.01 -10.38
C THR A 428 -20.86 -8.69 -10.83
N GLY A 429 -21.13 -8.92 -12.11
CA GLY A 429 -22.49 -8.91 -12.67
C GLY A 429 -23.34 -10.15 -12.32
N ARG A 430 -22.70 -11.25 -11.86
CA ARG A 430 -23.38 -12.48 -11.43
C ARG A 430 -24.36 -12.23 -10.28
N SER A 431 -25.43 -13.03 -10.17
CA SER A 431 -26.32 -13.03 -9.00
C SER A 431 -25.75 -13.91 -7.87
N LEU A 432 -26.25 -13.74 -6.64
CA LEU A 432 -25.74 -14.47 -5.46
C LEU A 432 -25.75 -15.99 -5.66
N GLY A 433 -26.79 -16.54 -6.31
CA GLY A 433 -26.90 -17.97 -6.58
C GLY A 433 -25.78 -18.48 -7.49
N GLN A 434 -25.43 -17.71 -8.52
CA GLN A 434 -24.35 -18.05 -9.46
C GLN A 434 -22.96 -18.01 -8.80
N VAL A 435 -22.71 -17.07 -7.88
CA VAL A 435 -21.43 -17.01 -7.15
C VAL A 435 -21.34 -18.09 -6.07
N LYS A 436 -22.43 -18.38 -5.36
CA LYS A 436 -22.50 -19.52 -4.42
C LYS A 436 -22.25 -20.85 -5.14
N GLU A 437 -22.85 -21.07 -6.31
CA GLU A 437 -22.64 -22.31 -7.09
C GLU A 437 -21.22 -22.41 -7.66
N LEU A 438 -20.61 -21.30 -8.09
CA LEU A 438 -19.20 -21.25 -8.46
C LEU A 438 -18.30 -21.67 -7.29
N LEU A 439 -18.45 -21.04 -6.12
CA LEU A 439 -17.67 -21.34 -4.92
C LEU A 439 -17.91 -22.76 -4.37
N ARG A 440 -19.09 -23.34 -4.61
CA ARG A 440 -19.43 -24.73 -4.26
C ARG A 440 -18.83 -25.77 -5.21
N THR A 441 -18.66 -25.43 -6.48
CA THR A 441 -18.19 -26.36 -7.53
C THR A 441 -16.70 -26.24 -7.85
N GLN A 442 -16.10 -25.07 -7.61
CA GLN A 442 -14.71 -24.76 -7.96
C GLN A 442 -13.86 -24.47 -6.71
N PRO A 443 -13.32 -25.50 -6.03
CA PRO A 443 -12.52 -25.31 -4.80
C PRO A 443 -11.19 -24.57 -5.03
N ASP A 444 -10.82 -24.33 -6.29
CA ASP A 444 -9.63 -23.56 -6.69
C ASP A 444 -9.85 -22.05 -6.75
N VAL A 445 -11.09 -21.58 -6.64
CA VAL A 445 -11.38 -20.15 -6.52
C VAL A 445 -11.18 -19.72 -5.06
N ALA A 446 -10.40 -18.66 -4.85
CA ALA A 446 -10.23 -18.08 -3.52
C ALA A 446 -11.59 -17.63 -2.96
N GLN A 447 -11.91 -18.05 -1.75
CA GLN A 447 -13.17 -17.70 -1.11
C GLN A 447 -13.09 -16.22 -0.65
N PRO A 448 -14.08 -15.37 -0.97
CA PRO A 448 -14.07 -13.97 -0.55
C PRO A 448 -14.51 -13.78 0.91
N ASP A 449 -14.28 -12.57 1.42
CA ASP A 449 -14.77 -12.02 2.69
C ASP A 449 -16.10 -11.25 2.49
N ALA A 450 -16.25 -10.59 1.34
CA ALA A 450 -17.49 -9.92 0.92
C ALA A 450 -17.73 -10.09 -0.59
N MET A 451 -18.98 -9.93 -1.02
CA MET A 451 -19.35 -10.00 -2.43
C MET A 451 -20.27 -8.84 -2.80
N ILE A 452 -19.85 -8.05 -3.77
CA ILE A 452 -20.66 -7.09 -4.50
C ILE A 452 -21.20 -7.84 -5.73
N VAL A 453 -22.52 -8.00 -5.80
CA VAL A 453 -23.20 -8.82 -6.82
C VAL A 453 -24.27 -8.02 -7.56
N ALA A 454 -24.77 -8.57 -8.68
CA ALA A 454 -25.75 -7.92 -9.54
C ALA A 454 -25.36 -6.47 -9.91
N VAL A 455 -24.11 -6.31 -10.38
CA VAL A 455 -23.50 -5.04 -10.81
C VAL A 455 -23.45 -3.97 -9.70
N GLY A 456 -23.35 -4.40 -8.44
CA GLY A 456 -23.30 -3.49 -7.29
C GLY A 456 -24.66 -2.97 -6.83
N THR A 457 -25.73 -3.71 -7.10
CA THR A 457 -27.06 -3.48 -6.48
C THR A 457 -27.26 -4.24 -5.18
N LYS A 458 -26.37 -5.20 -4.86
CA LYS A 458 -26.39 -5.98 -3.61
C LYS A 458 -24.97 -6.18 -3.07
N VAL A 459 -24.86 -6.18 -1.74
CA VAL A 459 -23.63 -6.48 -0.99
C VAL A 459 -23.93 -7.61 -0.01
N PHE A 460 -23.04 -8.60 0.06
CA PHE A 460 -23.09 -9.71 1.00
C PHE A 460 -21.79 -9.82 1.78
N ILE A 461 -21.88 -10.04 3.09
CA ILE A 461 -20.72 -10.23 3.97
C ILE A 461 -20.68 -11.69 4.44
N ASN A 462 -19.48 -12.27 4.48
CA ASN A 462 -19.25 -13.61 5.02
C ASN A 462 -19.12 -13.53 6.54
N LEU A 463 -20.07 -14.11 7.28
CA LEU A 463 -20.02 -14.17 8.75
C LEU A 463 -19.47 -15.50 9.28
N GLU A 464 -18.88 -16.34 8.43
CA GLU A 464 -18.31 -17.62 8.84
C GLU A 464 -16.98 -17.48 9.61
N GLU A 465 -17.05 -17.35 10.93
CA GLU A 465 -15.89 -17.36 11.86
C GLU A 465 -15.06 -18.66 11.82
N VAL A 466 -15.51 -19.70 11.11
CA VAL A 466 -14.75 -20.93 10.89
C VAL A 466 -13.51 -20.67 10.03
N GLY A 467 -12.43 -20.28 10.73
CA GLY A 467 -11.12 -19.86 10.21
C GLY A 467 -10.77 -20.47 8.85
N ARG A 468 -10.56 -19.57 7.88
CA ARG A 468 -11.42 -19.58 6.70
C ARG A 468 -11.24 -20.78 5.73
N GLY A 469 -10.23 -21.63 5.89
CA GLY A 469 -10.11 -22.88 5.12
C GLY A 469 -11.22 -23.92 5.41
N LYS A 470 -12.09 -23.65 6.39
CA LYS A 470 -13.31 -24.43 6.71
C LYS A 470 -14.61 -23.69 6.38
N THR A 471 -14.56 -22.56 5.69
CA THR A 471 -15.75 -21.83 5.20
C THR A 471 -16.56 -22.71 4.25
N THR A 472 -17.83 -22.88 4.55
CA THR A 472 -18.80 -23.62 3.75
C THR A 472 -19.35 -22.81 2.56
N GLY A 473 -19.20 -21.49 2.60
CA GLY A 473 -19.74 -20.58 1.57
C GLY A 473 -21.26 -20.43 1.69
N SER A 474 -21.82 -20.64 2.89
CA SER A 474 -23.26 -20.59 3.17
C SER A 474 -23.65 -19.43 4.07
N GLY A 475 -22.78 -18.99 5.00
CA GLY A 475 -23.00 -17.92 5.98
C GLY A 475 -22.93 -16.50 5.41
N TRP A 476 -23.47 -16.31 4.22
CA TRP A 476 -23.58 -15.03 3.52
C TRP A 476 -24.82 -14.26 3.98
N VAL A 477 -24.63 -13.11 4.61
CA VAL A 477 -25.71 -12.21 5.04
C VAL A 477 -25.74 -10.99 4.13
N GLU A 478 -26.95 -10.58 3.71
CA GLU A 478 -27.13 -9.35 2.91
C GLU A 478 -26.89 -8.12 3.78
N ASP A 479 -26.12 -7.16 3.27
CA ASP A 479 -25.93 -5.88 3.92
C ASP A 479 -27.12 -4.95 3.64
N MET A 480 -28.13 -5.03 4.50
CA MET A 480 -29.35 -4.24 4.38
C MET A 480 -29.11 -2.73 4.50
N GLU A 481 -28.00 -2.28 5.10
CA GLU A 481 -27.63 -0.85 5.11
C GLU A 481 -27.30 -0.37 3.69
N TRP A 482 -26.54 -1.16 2.92
CA TRP A 482 -26.31 -0.91 1.50
C TRP A 482 -27.63 -0.97 0.71
N THR A 483 -28.39 -2.06 0.81
CA THR A 483 -29.63 -2.26 0.05
C THR A 483 -30.64 -1.11 0.28
N ASN A 484 -30.82 -0.67 1.53
CA ASN A 484 -31.77 0.41 1.83
C ASN A 484 -31.26 1.79 1.36
N SER A 485 -29.94 1.99 1.25
CA SER A 485 -29.39 3.23 0.70
C SER A 485 -29.72 3.44 -0.79
N LEU A 486 -30.01 2.35 -1.50
CA LEU A 486 -30.35 2.34 -2.92
C LEU A 486 -31.81 2.71 -3.23
N ASP A 487 -32.68 2.84 -2.22
CA ASP A 487 -34.04 3.38 -2.42
C ASP A 487 -34.02 4.91 -2.71
N VAL A 488 -32.94 5.60 -2.36
CA VAL A 488 -32.79 7.04 -2.60
C VAL A 488 -32.64 7.31 -4.11
N GLY A 489 -33.59 8.06 -4.68
CA GLY A 489 -33.62 8.39 -6.11
C GLY A 489 -34.19 7.29 -7.02
N TRP A 490 -34.62 6.15 -6.46
CA TRP A 490 -35.09 4.98 -7.21
C TRP A 490 -36.61 4.82 -7.17
N ASN A 491 -37.21 4.37 -8.28
CA ASN A 491 -38.60 3.92 -8.29
C ASN A 491 -38.82 2.84 -9.37
N LEU A 492 -38.75 1.57 -8.98
CA LEU A 492 -38.88 0.44 -9.91
C LEU A 492 -40.17 0.44 -10.74
N ALA A 493 -41.29 0.93 -10.20
CA ALA A 493 -42.54 1.02 -10.94
C ALA A 493 -42.48 2.04 -12.10
N THR A 494 -41.75 3.13 -11.90
CA THR A 494 -41.47 4.15 -12.93
C THR A 494 -40.46 3.63 -13.96
N VAL A 495 -39.40 2.94 -13.53
CA VAL A 495 -38.45 2.26 -14.44
C VAL A 495 -39.17 1.22 -15.32
N ARG A 496 -39.99 0.35 -14.72
CA ARG A 496 -40.87 -0.59 -15.44
C ARG A 496 -41.81 0.11 -16.43
N ARG A 497 -42.35 1.30 -16.11
CA ARG A 497 -43.19 2.11 -17.00
C ARG A 497 -42.42 2.63 -18.22
N HIS A 498 -41.17 3.05 -18.05
CA HIS A 498 -40.33 3.52 -19.16
C HIS A 498 -39.82 2.36 -20.04
N ALA A 499 -39.42 1.25 -19.42
CA ALA A 499 -38.96 0.04 -20.09
C ALA A 499 -40.01 -0.56 -21.03
N ARG A 500 -41.29 -0.60 -20.60
CA ARG A 500 -42.40 -1.09 -21.44
C ARG A 500 -42.45 -0.43 -22.82
N ARG A 501 -42.25 0.88 -22.91
CA ARG A 501 -42.27 1.59 -24.21
C ARG A 501 -41.21 1.09 -25.19
N LEU A 502 -40.02 0.73 -24.70
CA LEU A 502 -38.97 0.12 -25.54
C LEU A 502 -39.33 -1.32 -25.93
N ILE A 503 -39.94 -2.08 -25.02
CA ILE A 503 -40.40 -3.45 -25.28
C ILE A 503 -41.52 -3.44 -26.35
N ASP A 504 -42.47 -2.52 -26.26
CA ASP A 504 -43.55 -2.32 -27.23
C ASP A 504 -43.01 -1.91 -28.62
N GLN A 505 -41.88 -1.19 -28.67
CA GLN A 505 -41.23 -0.72 -29.91
C GLN A 505 -40.30 -1.75 -30.56
N HIS A 506 -39.52 -2.48 -29.76
CA HIS A 506 -38.42 -3.34 -30.26
C HIS A 506 -38.57 -4.82 -29.93
N GLY A 507 -39.38 -5.22 -28.95
CA GLY A 507 -39.51 -6.63 -28.54
C GLY A 507 -40.05 -7.52 -29.67
N GLY A 508 -40.95 -7.00 -30.50
CA GLY A 508 -41.49 -7.71 -31.66
C GLY A 508 -40.49 -7.99 -32.78
N SER A 509 -39.30 -7.36 -32.79
CA SER A 509 -38.24 -7.64 -33.76
C SER A 509 -37.15 -8.58 -33.22
N GLY A 510 -37.23 -8.98 -31.94
CA GLY A 510 -36.20 -9.76 -31.25
C GLY A 510 -34.95 -8.96 -30.85
N ALA A 511 -34.83 -7.70 -31.25
CA ALA A 511 -33.67 -6.85 -30.94
C ALA A 511 -33.60 -6.40 -29.47
N LEU A 512 -34.67 -6.60 -28.68
CA LEU A 512 -34.71 -6.29 -27.26
C LEU A 512 -35.45 -7.38 -26.48
N SER A 513 -34.85 -7.86 -25.38
CA SER A 513 -35.50 -8.71 -24.39
C SER A 513 -35.17 -8.25 -22.96
N VAL A 514 -36.01 -8.64 -22.00
CA VAL A 514 -35.79 -8.36 -20.56
C VAL A 514 -35.14 -9.58 -19.92
N LEU A 515 -34.15 -9.35 -19.06
CA LEU A 515 -33.43 -10.39 -18.31
C LEU A 515 -33.83 -10.41 -16.83
N ASP A 516 -33.97 -9.23 -16.23
CA ASP A 516 -34.56 -9.04 -14.89
C ASP A 516 -35.43 -7.78 -14.95
N ASP A 517 -36.71 -7.89 -14.62
CA ASP A 517 -37.63 -6.76 -14.60
C ASP A 517 -37.64 -6.00 -13.26
N GLY A 518 -36.73 -6.36 -12.35
CA GLY A 518 -36.69 -5.99 -10.94
C GLY A 518 -37.49 -6.96 -10.07
N SER A 519 -37.54 -8.24 -10.45
CA SER A 519 -38.18 -9.31 -9.67
C SER A 519 -37.18 -10.24 -9.00
N GLU A 520 -35.96 -10.39 -9.53
CA GLU A 520 -34.83 -10.97 -8.77
C GLU A 520 -34.14 -9.87 -7.94
N HIS A 521 -33.92 -8.67 -8.50
CA HIS A 521 -33.23 -7.57 -7.82
C HIS A 521 -34.04 -6.26 -7.87
N GLN A 522 -34.66 -5.85 -6.75
CA GLN A 522 -35.51 -4.64 -6.64
C GLN A 522 -34.86 -3.34 -7.14
N HIS A 523 -33.53 -3.23 -7.05
CA HIS A 523 -32.72 -2.07 -7.45
C HIS A 523 -32.05 -2.21 -8.82
N ARG A 524 -32.59 -3.08 -9.69
CA ARG A 524 -32.10 -3.34 -11.04
C ARG A 524 -33.27 -3.45 -12.02
N PHE A 525 -33.03 -3.07 -13.28
CA PHE A 525 -33.81 -3.52 -14.43
C PHE A 525 -32.83 -3.82 -15.56
N SER A 526 -32.85 -5.03 -16.12
CA SER A 526 -31.84 -5.54 -17.03
C SER A 526 -32.42 -5.93 -18.39
N PHE A 527 -31.79 -5.47 -19.47
CA PHE A 527 -32.14 -5.81 -20.85
C PHE A 527 -31.01 -6.58 -21.53
N SER A 528 -31.35 -7.41 -22.52
CA SER A 528 -30.45 -7.75 -23.64
C SER A 528 -30.89 -6.97 -24.86
N ALA A 529 -30.03 -6.11 -25.39
CA ALA A 529 -30.32 -5.22 -26.53
C ALA A 529 -29.32 -5.44 -27.67
N ASP A 530 -29.77 -5.46 -28.92
CA ASP A 530 -28.88 -5.51 -30.08
C ASP A 530 -28.02 -4.23 -30.14
N VAL A 531 -26.74 -4.38 -30.50
CA VAL A 531 -25.76 -3.27 -30.55
C VAL A 531 -26.24 -2.07 -31.38
N SER A 532 -27.09 -2.30 -32.39
CA SER A 532 -27.69 -1.23 -33.18
C SER A 532 -28.68 -0.34 -32.41
N ILE A 533 -29.33 -0.84 -31.35
CA ILE A 533 -30.34 -0.11 -30.55
C ILE A 533 -29.87 0.26 -29.14
N VAL A 534 -28.71 -0.23 -28.67
CA VAL A 534 -28.17 0.07 -27.32
C VAL A 534 -28.16 1.58 -27.03
N GLY A 535 -27.77 2.40 -28.02
CA GLY A 535 -27.75 3.86 -27.89
C GLY A 535 -29.14 4.46 -27.62
N ASP A 536 -30.17 3.98 -28.32
CA ASP A 536 -31.55 4.44 -28.14
C ASP A 536 -32.15 3.95 -26.81
N VAL A 537 -31.85 2.71 -26.40
CA VAL A 537 -32.24 2.15 -25.10
C VAL A 537 -31.65 2.99 -23.95
N VAL A 538 -30.34 3.23 -23.96
CA VAL A 538 -29.65 4.02 -22.94
C VAL A 538 -30.17 5.46 -22.90
N LYS A 539 -30.33 6.09 -24.07
CA LYS A 539 -30.84 7.46 -24.19
C LYS A 539 -32.28 7.58 -23.68
N HIS A 540 -33.19 6.74 -24.15
CA HIS A 540 -34.60 6.78 -23.72
C HIS A 540 -34.72 6.51 -22.22
N MET A 541 -34.04 5.51 -21.67
CA MET A 541 -34.11 5.21 -20.24
C MET A 541 -33.56 6.37 -19.40
N SER A 542 -32.42 6.96 -19.77
CA SER A 542 -31.84 8.12 -19.09
C SER A 542 -32.75 9.35 -19.16
N GLU A 543 -33.18 9.77 -20.37
CA GLU A 543 -34.05 10.95 -20.54
C GLU A 543 -35.44 10.78 -19.90
N SER A 544 -36.00 9.56 -19.91
CA SER A 544 -37.34 9.33 -19.36
C SER A 544 -37.35 9.22 -17.84
N CYS A 545 -36.38 8.52 -17.23
CA CYS A 545 -36.22 8.49 -15.78
C CYS A 545 -35.93 9.90 -15.23
N ALA A 546 -35.04 10.67 -15.88
CA ALA A 546 -34.71 12.02 -15.45
C ALA A 546 -35.91 12.99 -15.51
N ARG A 547 -36.78 12.88 -16.53
CA ARG A 547 -38.03 13.67 -16.61
C ARG A 547 -39.01 13.36 -15.48
N ASP A 548 -39.06 12.10 -15.04
CA ASP A 548 -39.94 11.63 -13.96
C ASP A 548 -39.25 11.71 -12.57
N GLY A 549 -38.07 12.33 -12.48
CA GLY A 549 -37.37 12.66 -11.23
C GLY A 549 -36.50 11.54 -10.64
N LEU A 550 -36.15 10.51 -11.41
CA LEU A 550 -35.29 9.41 -10.98
C LEU A 550 -33.83 9.65 -11.40
N GLU A 551 -32.89 9.38 -10.49
CA GLU A 551 -31.46 9.36 -10.79
C GLU A 551 -31.01 7.92 -11.05
N VAL A 552 -30.74 7.60 -12.32
CA VAL A 552 -30.38 6.25 -12.77
C VAL A 552 -29.04 6.22 -13.50
N ARG A 553 -28.30 5.13 -13.31
CA ARG A 553 -27.09 4.77 -14.06
C ARG A 553 -27.44 3.65 -15.04
N LEU A 554 -27.00 3.79 -16.29
CA LEU A 554 -27.12 2.78 -17.33
C LEU A 554 -25.75 2.17 -17.58
N ILE A 555 -25.59 0.87 -17.35
CA ILE A 555 -24.33 0.12 -17.48
C ILE A 555 -24.48 -0.87 -18.62
N ALA A 556 -23.70 -0.70 -19.70
CA ALA A 556 -23.68 -1.62 -20.84
C ALA A 556 -22.49 -2.58 -20.74
N SER A 557 -22.68 -3.87 -21.01
CA SER A 557 -21.64 -4.90 -20.92
C SER A 557 -21.87 -6.11 -21.84
N GLY A 558 -20.87 -6.99 -21.94
CA GLY A 558 -20.90 -8.20 -22.78
C GLY A 558 -20.27 -8.02 -24.16
N ASN A 559 -20.22 -9.09 -24.94
CA ASN A 559 -19.60 -9.12 -26.27
C ASN A 559 -20.58 -9.67 -27.35
N GLY A 560 -20.14 -9.75 -28.61
CA GLY A 560 -21.00 -10.18 -29.72
C GLY A 560 -21.97 -9.11 -30.23
N SER A 561 -23.11 -9.54 -30.80
CA SER A 561 -24.11 -8.66 -31.43
C SER A 561 -25.13 -8.05 -30.47
N HIS A 562 -25.27 -8.61 -29.26
CA HIS A 562 -26.09 -8.05 -28.19
C HIS A 562 -25.22 -7.43 -27.10
N ARG A 563 -25.83 -6.63 -26.22
CA ARG A 563 -25.25 -6.15 -24.96
C ARG A 563 -26.27 -6.29 -23.85
N TYR A 564 -25.76 -6.60 -22.66
CA TYR A 564 -26.51 -6.48 -21.42
C TYR A 564 -26.54 -5.00 -21.03
N VAL A 565 -27.73 -4.46 -20.78
CA VAL A 565 -27.92 -3.06 -20.38
C VAL A 565 -28.66 -3.04 -19.04
N ASP A 566 -27.94 -2.68 -17.99
CA ASP A 566 -28.44 -2.63 -16.62
C ASP A 566 -28.78 -1.19 -16.21
N CYS A 567 -30.05 -0.96 -15.90
CA CYS A 567 -30.55 0.26 -15.27
C CYS A 567 -30.58 0.06 -13.75
N VAL A 568 -29.85 0.90 -13.02
CA VAL A 568 -29.69 0.84 -11.56
C VAL A 568 -29.77 2.26 -10.96
N PRO A 569 -29.99 2.44 -9.64
CA PRO A 569 -29.89 3.75 -9.00
C PRO A 569 -28.54 4.43 -9.26
N MET A 570 -28.49 5.76 -9.33
CA MET A 570 -27.22 6.47 -9.53
C MET A 570 -26.23 6.28 -8.37
N SER A 571 -26.73 5.95 -7.17
CA SER A 571 -25.96 5.52 -6.00
C SER A 571 -25.35 4.12 -6.10
N ALA A 572 -25.83 3.27 -7.02
CA ALA A 572 -25.35 1.89 -7.21
C ALA A 572 -24.17 1.81 -8.20
N GLY A 573 -23.65 0.59 -8.38
CA GLY A 573 -22.55 0.29 -9.30
C GLY A 573 -21.30 -0.24 -8.60
N LYS A 574 -20.44 -0.95 -9.36
CA LYS A 574 -19.21 -1.59 -8.85
C LYS A 574 -18.36 -0.69 -7.95
N GLU A 575 -18.18 0.57 -8.34
CA GLU A 575 -17.37 1.56 -7.62
C GLU A 575 -18.01 2.07 -6.33
N LYS A 576 -19.30 2.43 -6.35
CA LYS A 576 -19.98 2.93 -5.14
C LYS A 576 -20.08 1.84 -4.07
N ALA A 577 -20.32 0.59 -4.47
CA ALA A 577 -20.30 -0.56 -3.57
C ALA A 577 -18.88 -0.87 -3.05
N LEU A 578 -17.82 -0.70 -3.87
CA LEU A 578 -16.42 -0.79 -3.45
C LEU A 578 -16.10 0.28 -2.40
N GLN A 579 -16.45 1.54 -2.64
CA GLN A 579 -16.19 2.66 -1.72
C GLN A 579 -16.97 2.50 -0.41
N TYR A 580 -18.20 1.99 -0.47
CA TYR A 580 -18.98 1.62 0.70
C TYR A 580 -18.28 0.54 1.54
N LEU A 581 -17.83 -0.56 0.93
CA LEU A 581 -17.07 -1.60 1.67
C LEU A 581 -15.73 -1.07 2.19
N ARG A 582 -15.01 -0.24 1.43
CA ARG A 582 -13.79 0.42 1.90
C ARG A 582 -14.03 1.21 3.18
N ALA A 583 -15.11 2.01 3.22
CA ALA A 583 -15.50 2.77 4.40
C ALA A 583 -15.91 1.84 5.55
N LYS A 584 -16.68 0.77 5.28
CA LYS A 584 -17.14 -0.20 6.28
C LYS A 584 -16.03 -1.05 6.90
N TYR A 585 -14.91 -1.22 6.19
CA TYR A 585 -13.67 -1.81 6.70
C TYR A 585 -12.61 -0.79 7.17
N GLU A 586 -12.98 0.50 7.24
CA GLU A 586 -12.14 1.62 7.71
C GLU A 586 -10.80 1.80 6.96
N LEU A 587 -10.73 1.40 5.67
CA LEU A 587 -9.48 1.38 4.91
C LEU A 587 -9.18 2.70 4.17
N PRO A 588 -7.94 3.23 4.26
CA PRO A 588 -7.42 4.26 3.36
C PRO A 588 -7.43 3.83 1.88
N GLU A 589 -7.60 4.79 0.98
CA GLU A 589 -7.67 4.58 -0.48
C GLU A 589 -6.46 3.80 -1.04
N HIS A 590 -5.25 4.11 -0.55
CA HIS A 590 -4.02 3.45 -0.98
C HIS A 590 -3.80 2.04 -0.39
N TYR A 591 -4.74 1.54 0.41
CA TYR A 591 -4.84 0.13 0.83
C TYR A 591 -6.07 -0.57 0.22
N VAL A 592 -6.57 -0.06 -0.91
CA VAL A 592 -7.47 -0.78 -1.80
C VAL A 592 -6.78 -1.05 -3.13
N VAL A 593 -7.08 -2.18 -3.77
CA VAL A 593 -6.67 -2.50 -5.13
C VAL A 593 -7.87 -3.04 -5.88
N ALA A 594 -8.20 -2.48 -7.04
CA ALA A 594 -9.21 -3.05 -7.93
C ALA A 594 -8.56 -3.91 -9.03
N ALA A 595 -9.23 -4.98 -9.49
CA ALA A 595 -8.79 -5.83 -10.59
C ALA A 595 -9.94 -6.17 -11.54
N GLY A 596 -9.72 -6.05 -12.87
CA GLY A 596 -10.74 -6.30 -13.90
C GLY A 596 -10.16 -6.48 -15.31
N ASP A 597 -11.03 -6.88 -16.25
CA ASP A 597 -10.67 -7.15 -17.66
C ASP A 597 -11.58 -6.46 -18.68
N SER A 598 -12.76 -5.99 -18.30
CA SER A 598 -13.84 -5.58 -19.22
C SER A 598 -14.26 -4.11 -19.09
N GLY A 599 -15.10 -3.63 -20.00
CA GLY A 599 -15.66 -2.27 -19.92
C GLY A 599 -16.59 -2.06 -18.72
N ASN A 600 -17.13 -3.13 -18.10
CA ASN A 600 -17.96 -3.01 -16.90
C ASN A 600 -17.12 -2.72 -15.62
N ASP A 601 -15.80 -2.96 -15.69
CA ASP A 601 -14.85 -2.74 -14.59
C ASP A 601 -14.32 -1.31 -14.53
N ILE A 602 -14.43 -0.56 -15.64
CA ILE A 602 -13.94 0.81 -15.79
C ILE A 602 -14.27 1.69 -14.59
N LEU A 603 -15.54 1.65 -14.13
CA LEU A 603 -16.01 2.47 -13.02
C LEU A 603 -15.24 2.20 -11.72
N MET A 604 -14.91 0.94 -11.41
CA MET A 604 -14.10 0.64 -10.23
C MET A 604 -12.62 0.90 -10.49
N LEU A 605 -12.10 0.60 -11.68
CA LEU A 605 -10.70 0.81 -12.04
C LEU A 605 -10.30 2.31 -12.15
N GLU A 606 -11.27 3.22 -12.30
CA GLU A 606 -11.03 4.67 -12.34
C GLU A 606 -11.04 5.37 -10.96
N GLY A 607 -11.57 4.73 -9.91
CA GLY A 607 -11.52 5.22 -8.52
C GLY A 607 -10.09 5.46 -8.02
N ASP A 608 -9.88 6.35 -7.03
CA ASP A 608 -8.55 6.91 -6.71
C ASP A 608 -7.51 5.92 -6.15
N HIS A 609 -7.93 4.71 -5.79
CA HIS A 609 -7.06 3.63 -5.35
C HIS A 609 -6.21 3.02 -6.50
N PRO A 610 -5.13 2.28 -6.17
CA PRO A 610 -4.47 1.35 -7.10
C PRO A 610 -5.43 0.44 -7.88
N ALA A 611 -5.04 0.11 -9.11
CA ALA A 611 -5.82 -0.73 -10.01
C ALA A 611 -4.94 -1.66 -10.85
N ILE A 612 -5.50 -2.80 -11.26
CA ILE A 612 -4.89 -3.85 -12.06
C ILE A 612 -5.80 -4.16 -13.25
N VAL A 613 -5.25 -4.11 -14.44
CA VAL A 613 -5.84 -4.62 -15.68
C VAL A 613 -5.10 -5.90 -16.03
N VAL A 614 -5.79 -7.04 -16.10
CA VAL A 614 -5.16 -8.34 -16.40
C VAL A 614 -4.79 -8.46 -17.89
N GLY A 615 -3.79 -9.28 -18.23
CA GLY A 615 -3.22 -9.33 -19.59
C GLY A 615 -4.17 -9.79 -20.71
N ASN A 616 -5.29 -10.44 -20.35
CA ASN A 616 -6.37 -10.81 -21.26
C ASN A 616 -7.48 -9.75 -21.41
N ALA A 617 -7.25 -8.51 -20.94
CA ALA A 617 -8.25 -7.46 -20.94
C ALA A 617 -8.82 -7.13 -22.33
N GLN A 618 -10.11 -6.84 -22.36
CA GLN A 618 -10.90 -6.63 -23.55
C GLN A 618 -10.58 -5.28 -24.19
N ALA A 619 -10.72 -5.19 -25.52
CA ALA A 619 -10.30 -4.02 -26.31
C ALA A 619 -10.95 -2.69 -25.87
N GLU A 620 -12.14 -2.75 -25.25
CA GLU A 620 -12.83 -1.60 -24.67
C GLU A 620 -12.14 -1.07 -23.39
N LEU A 621 -11.69 -1.94 -22.48
CA LEU A 621 -10.93 -1.56 -21.29
C LEU A 621 -9.52 -1.09 -21.66
N LEU A 622 -8.83 -1.77 -22.58
CA LEU A 622 -7.55 -1.31 -23.13
C LEU A 622 -7.70 0.06 -23.82
N GLY A 623 -8.80 0.26 -24.54
CA GLY A 623 -9.17 1.55 -25.13
C GLY A 623 -9.35 2.66 -24.08
N TRP A 624 -9.97 2.36 -22.93
CA TRP A 624 -10.04 3.28 -21.79
C TRP A 624 -8.65 3.53 -21.18
N LEU A 625 -7.84 2.49 -20.97
CA LEU A 625 -6.53 2.56 -20.33
C LEU A 625 -5.56 3.47 -21.07
N THR A 626 -5.55 3.44 -22.42
CA THR A 626 -4.71 4.34 -23.24
C THR A 626 -5.02 5.83 -23.08
N ARG A 627 -6.17 6.19 -22.47
CA ARG A 627 -6.56 7.56 -22.16
C ARG A 627 -6.24 7.98 -20.72
N GLN A 628 -5.79 7.07 -19.87
CA GLN A 628 -5.54 7.34 -18.46
C GLN A 628 -4.16 7.96 -18.18
N PRO A 629 -4.01 8.78 -17.13
CA PRO A 629 -2.72 9.29 -16.69
C PRO A 629 -1.75 8.14 -16.35
N GLN A 630 -0.60 8.11 -17.01
CA GLN A 630 0.43 7.09 -16.84
C GLN A 630 1.27 7.36 -15.57
N GLY A 631 0.63 7.23 -14.40
CA GLY A 631 1.18 7.58 -13.09
C GLY A 631 1.30 6.41 -12.11
N GLY A 632 1.47 5.18 -12.59
CA GLY A 632 1.61 3.98 -11.76
C GLY A 632 0.32 3.46 -11.11
N LYS A 633 -0.67 4.32 -10.85
CA LYS A 633 -2.00 3.97 -10.29
C LYS A 633 -2.62 2.73 -10.93
N VAL A 634 -2.66 2.68 -12.26
CA VAL A 634 -3.23 1.57 -13.02
C VAL A 634 -2.10 0.77 -13.65
N VAL A 635 -2.00 -0.51 -13.29
CA VAL A 635 -1.02 -1.46 -13.83
C VAL A 635 -1.71 -2.35 -14.85
N LEU A 636 -1.16 -2.41 -16.07
CA LEU A 636 -1.41 -3.52 -16.98
C LEU A 636 -0.44 -4.66 -16.61
N ALA A 637 -0.98 -5.85 -16.35
CA ALA A 637 -0.20 -7.07 -16.16
C ALA A 637 0.03 -7.77 -17.52
N ASP A 638 1.15 -8.49 -17.63
CA ASP A 638 1.43 -9.34 -18.79
C ASP A 638 0.77 -10.72 -18.64
N ALA A 639 0.67 -11.24 -17.41
CA ALA A 639 -0.04 -12.47 -17.09
C ALA A 639 -1.58 -12.31 -17.12
N PHE A 640 -2.27 -13.42 -17.44
CA PHE A 640 -3.71 -13.47 -17.61
C PHE A 640 -4.42 -13.89 -16.31
N TYR A 641 -5.70 -13.50 -16.18
CA TYR A 641 -6.59 -13.90 -15.10
C TYR A 641 -5.95 -13.65 -13.72
N ALA A 642 -6.15 -14.56 -12.76
CA ALA A 642 -5.66 -14.40 -11.40
C ALA A 642 -4.11 -14.38 -11.26
N ASP A 643 -3.35 -14.85 -12.25
CA ASP A 643 -1.88 -14.63 -12.26
C ASP A 643 -1.55 -13.17 -12.57
N GLY A 644 -2.33 -12.52 -13.44
CA GLY A 644 -2.27 -11.08 -13.69
C GLY A 644 -2.59 -10.25 -12.44
N ILE A 645 -3.46 -10.74 -11.57
CA ILE A 645 -3.72 -10.14 -10.25
C ILE A 645 -2.47 -10.25 -9.36
N LEU A 646 -1.84 -11.43 -9.27
CA LEU A 646 -0.60 -11.61 -8.49
C LEU A 646 0.54 -10.73 -9.02
N GLU A 647 0.69 -10.64 -10.33
CA GLU A 647 1.67 -9.78 -10.99
C GLU A 647 1.40 -8.29 -10.75
N GLY A 648 0.14 -7.87 -10.84
CA GLY A 648 -0.28 -6.50 -10.54
C GLY A 648 -0.06 -6.13 -9.08
N LEU A 649 -0.34 -7.04 -8.14
CA LEU A 649 0.00 -6.86 -6.72
C LEU A 649 1.52 -6.73 -6.52
N ALA A 650 2.33 -7.54 -7.21
CA ALA A 650 3.79 -7.44 -7.14
C ALA A 650 4.30 -6.09 -7.69
N ARG A 651 3.74 -5.60 -8.80
CA ARG A 651 4.05 -4.27 -9.38
C ARG A 651 3.63 -3.12 -8.47
N HIS A 652 2.57 -3.30 -7.66
CA HIS A 652 2.15 -2.35 -6.61
C HIS A 652 2.88 -2.51 -5.27
N GLY A 653 3.79 -3.48 -5.12
CA GLY A 653 4.53 -3.74 -3.87
C GLY A 653 3.72 -4.45 -2.78
N LEU A 654 2.73 -5.26 -3.16
CA LEU A 654 1.76 -5.91 -2.28
C LEU A 654 1.78 -7.46 -2.35
N TYR A 655 2.85 -8.05 -2.89
CA TYR A 655 3.03 -9.50 -3.08
C TYR A 655 3.93 -10.14 -2.00
#